data_AF-A0A1F9IP64-F1
#
_entry.id   AF-A0A1F9IP64-F1
#
_cell.length_a   1.000
_cell.length_b   1.000
_cell.length_c   1.000
_cell.angle_alpha   90.00
_cell.angle_beta   90.00
_cell.angle_gamma   90.00
#
_symmetry.space_group_name_H-M   'P 1'
#
loop_
_entity.id
_entity.type
_entity.pdbx_description
1 polymer ?
#
loop_
_entity_poly.entity_id
_entity_poly.type
_entity_poly.pdbx_seq_one_letter_code
_entity_poly.pdbx_strand_id
1 'polypeptide(L)'
;MGLLQRFHVFICVLCLLILLPFMAQADPVVRKILTFYDRDEGEKIDFMNAHLYAEMPLNQLGLILDHRAVQDPLPTDEEMRDYRGIFIWFKDGRLKNPGSYCRWLSRQIRQGKKTVVFGNVGTEEMRDVSLPECLDVYQALDIKKVGGVLEDPYLIEFTNKTPFMVEFERKLRPEEISTLLNIRGTDPRKKVYLQARFRDRPDVMADMVFTHSKGGYVAPNYAVYFFPYERRFQWRLNPFAFFEEAFQVKGIPRPDLTTLNGRRIFYAHVDGDGLFNPSYGMDKRYAGQIILEEVLKKHPHIPITIGFISGNFDPKMRPKKMHFDIARKIANLPNVQLASHGYAHPLIWETKKLALDIPGYVQDEEREIHDSMEFIKKEIAPPDKDLNLFLWTGNCVPTLKAMEVVKKYHYLEMNGGDSRFDGRYDSYTGVFPVGIKRGPWYQIYSTGSNEDVYTNLWTGPFYGFINVIDTFINTETPLRIKPVNLYYHFYIAEREAGLNSLKKIYDWVEEQRLIPMTASEYVAMAGDFYHVRMTPIEDGGWLVDQGPHTKTIRFDREARKVDLNRSQGVLGFYHHQGNLYVALEEQPSHKIYLTNTSPERPYLIEANGHIRRWRVNPDGVDFLVRGWQGVELVIGGLEASSRYHIEIQGEKFSLKTDGSGILHVKTEQIPPPEKEIFVGIKKG
;
A
#
# COMPACT_ATOMS: atom_id res chain seq x y z
N MET A 1 -46.64 -43.41 46.85
CA MET A 1 -47.13 -42.27 46.03
C MET A 1 -46.09 -41.17 46.16
N GLY A 2 -45.16 -40.94 45.23
CA GLY A 2 -45.31 -41.02 43.78
C GLY A 2 -45.66 -39.62 43.27
N LEU A 3 -44.75 -39.04 42.48
CA LEU A 3 -44.85 -37.75 41.77
C LEU A 3 -45.10 -36.51 42.64
N LEU A 4 -44.03 -35.85 43.12
CA LEU A 4 -44.06 -34.37 43.32
C LEU A 4 -42.69 -33.73 43.61
N GLN A 5 -41.62 -34.51 43.79
CA GLN A 5 -40.29 -33.99 44.18
C GLN A 5 -39.22 -33.99 43.07
N ARG A 6 -39.61 -34.08 41.79
CA ARG A 6 -38.67 -34.01 40.64
C ARG A 6 -38.91 -32.85 39.66
N PHE A 7 -39.84 -31.93 39.96
CA PHE A 7 -40.17 -30.82 39.05
C PHE A 7 -39.56 -29.45 39.41
N HIS A 8 -38.91 -29.30 40.57
CA HIS A 8 -38.35 -28.00 40.99
C HIS A 8 -36.84 -27.84 40.76
N VAL A 9 -36.11 -28.90 40.42
CA VAL A 9 -34.67 -28.81 40.11
C VAL A 9 -34.41 -28.63 38.60
N PHE A 10 -35.36 -29.00 37.74
CA PHE A 10 -35.18 -28.87 36.28
C PHE A 10 -35.52 -27.48 35.72
N ILE A 11 -36.33 -26.68 36.42
CA ILE A 11 -36.71 -25.33 35.98
C ILE A 11 -35.65 -24.27 36.36
N CYS A 12 -34.91 -24.47 37.46
CA CYS A 12 -33.80 -23.57 37.81
C CYS A 12 -32.56 -23.76 36.92
N VAL A 13 -32.33 -24.97 36.38
CA VAL A 13 -31.19 -25.22 35.47
C VAL A 13 -31.50 -24.74 34.04
N LEU A 14 -32.77 -24.73 33.61
CA LEU A 14 -33.14 -24.24 32.27
C LEU A 14 -33.20 -22.70 32.18
N CYS A 15 -33.49 -22.00 33.28
CA CYS A 15 -33.45 -20.52 33.32
C CYS A 15 -32.04 -19.95 33.55
N LEU A 16 -31.07 -20.75 34.00
CA LEU A 16 -29.65 -20.34 34.12
C LEU A 16 -28.84 -20.56 32.84
N LEU A 17 -29.40 -21.21 31.81
CA LEU A 17 -28.74 -21.46 30.52
C LEU A 17 -29.14 -20.47 29.41
N ILE A 18 -29.99 -19.47 29.68
CA ILE A 18 -30.46 -18.49 28.67
C ILE A 18 -30.04 -17.03 29.03
N LEU A 19 -29.16 -16.87 30.01
CA LEU A 19 -28.50 -15.59 30.30
C LEU A 19 -26.98 -15.75 30.24
N LEU A 20 -26.47 -16.37 29.17
CA LEU A 20 -25.18 -15.91 28.67
C LEU A 20 -25.46 -14.52 28.10
N PRO A 21 -24.85 -13.44 28.62
CA PRO A 21 -24.81 -12.23 27.84
C PRO A 21 -24.12 -12.64 26.54
N PHE A 22 -24.88 -12.69 25.44
CA PHE A 22 -24.29 -12.35 24.16
C PHE A 22 -23.77 -10.93 24.37
N MET A 23 -22.53 -10.82 24.85
CA MET A 23 -21.79 -9.58 24.74
C MET A 23 -21.81 -9.30 23.25
N ALA A 24 -22.63 -8.33 22.86
CA ALA A 24 -22.73 -7.90 21.48
C ALA A 24 -21.34 -7.41 21.12
N GLN A 25 -20.58 -8.27 20.44
CA GLN A 25 -19.28 -7.91 19.93
C GLN A 25 -19.48 -6.67 19.05
N ALA A 26 -18.69 -5.62 19.30
CA ALA A 26 -18.79 -4.41 18.52
C ALA A 26 -18.62 -4.73 17.02
N ASP A 27 -19.24 -3.93 16.16
CA ASP A 27 -19.05 -4.10 14.72
C ASP A 27 -17.58 -3.80 14.33
N PRO A 28 -17.04 -4.51 13.33
CA PRO A 28 -15.72 -4.21 12.81
C PRO A 28 -15.69 -2.79 12.22
N VAL A 29 -14.51 -2.17 12.28
CA VAL A 29 -14.26 -0.88 11.66
C VAL A 29 -14.58 -0.96 10.17
N VAL A 30 -15.52 -0.13 9.73
CA VAL A 30 -15.82 0.05 8.31
C VAL A 30 -14.69 0.87 7.66
N ARG A 31 -14.08 0.34 6.60
CA ARG A 31 -12.88 0.91 5.95
C ARG A 31 -13.11 1.45 4.54
N LYS A 32 -14.23 1.10 3.89
CA LYS A 32 -14.49 1.52 2.52
C LYS A 32 -14.94 2.97 2.44
N ILE A 33 -14.40 3.69 1.47
CA ILE A 33 -14.77 5.05 1.08
C ILE A 33 -15.23 4.99 -0.37
N LEU A 34 -16.45 5.42 -0.64
CA LEU A 34 -16.97 5.45 -2.02
C LEU A 34 -16.50 6.72 -2.72
N THR A 35 -15.96 6.60 -3.92
CA THR A 35 -15.65 7.72 -4.81
C THR A 35 -16.35 7.55 -6.16
N PHE A 36 -16.50 8.68 -6.86
CA PHE A 36 -17.14 8.74 -8.16
C PHE A 36 -16.20 9.28 -9.24
N TYR A 37 -16.39 8.81 -10.47
CA TYR A 37 -15.75 9.32 -11.69
C TYR A 37 -16.79 9.51 -12.80
N ASP A 38 -16.49 10.37 -13.78
CA ASP A 38 -17.38 10.61 -14.92
C ASP A 38 -16.95 9.78 -16.14
N ARG A 39 -17.64 8.65 -16.36
CA ARG A 39 -17.36 7.78 -17.52
C ARG A 39 -17.68 8.48 -18.85
N ASP A 40 -18.65 9.40 -18.88
CA ASP A 40 -19.10 10.05 -20.12
C ASP A 40 -18.11 11.11 -20.63
N GLU A 41 -17.16 11.54 -19.80
CA GLU A 41 -16.02 12.38 -20.17
C GLU A 41 -14.80 11.54 -20.60
N GLY A 42 -14.93 10.22 -20.65
CA GLY A 42 -13.83 9.31 -20.99
C GLY A 42 -12.79 9.16 -19.88
N GLU A 43 -13.11 9.59 -18.65
CA GLU A 43 -12.26 9.41 -17.49
C GLU A 43 -12.11 7.92 -17.17
N LYS A 44 -10.85 7.44 -17.15
CA LYS A 44 -10.53 6.08 -16.68
C LYS A 44 -10.16 6.14 -15.21
N ILE A 45 -10.58 5.14 -14.44
CA ILE A 45 -10.28 5.02 -13.00
C ILE A 45 -8.78 5.11 -12.70
N ASP A 46 -7.93 4.64 -13.62
CA ASP A 46 -6.47 4.68 -13.51
C ASP A 46 -5.90 6.11 -13.46
N PHE A 47 -6.63 7.09 -14.00
CA PHE A 47 -6.14 8.47 -14.18
C PHE A 47 -6.97 9.51 -13.43
N MET A 48 -7.94 9.10 -12.62
CA MET A 48 -8.75 10.03 -11.83
C MET A 48 -7.96 10.56 -10.63
N ASN A 49 -8.20 11.83 -10.25
CA ASN A 49 -7.48 12.48 -9.15
C ASN A 49 -7.60 11.72 -7.82
N ALA A 50 -8.76 11.13 -7.54
CA ALA A 50 -8.97 10.39 -6.30
C ALA A 50 -8.05 9.15 -6.20
N HIS A 51 -7.89 8.42 -7.31
CA HIS A 51 -7.01 7.25 -7.37
C HIS A 51 -5.53 7.66 -7.35
N LEU A 52 -5.15 8.60 -8.23
CA LEU A 52 -3.75 9.02 -8.38
C LEU A 52 -3.17 9.69 -7.13
N TYR A 53 -3.97 10.48 -6.40
CA TYR A 53 -3.45 11.32 -5.33
C TYR A 53 -4.01 10.98 -3.95
N ALA A 54 -5.31 10.74 -3.82
CA ALA A 54 -5.94 10.58 -2.51
C ALA A 54 -5.94 9.14 -1.98
N GLU A 55 -5.93 8.14 -2.86
CA GLU A 55 -6.03 6.74 -2.45
C GLU A 55 -4.82 6.27 -1.64
N MET A 56 -3.61 6.71 -1.98
CA MET A 56 -2.41 6.38 -1.19
C MET A 56 -2.50 6.92 0.25
N PRO A 57 -2.78 8.22 0.50
CA PRO A 57 -3.02 8.72 1.85
C PRO A 57 -4.15 7.98 2.58
N LEU A 58 -5.23 7.62 1.88
CA LEU A 58 -6.32 6.82 2.46
C LEU A 58 -5.86 5.42 2.85
N ASN A 59 -5.08 4.73 2.01
CA ASN A 59 -4.50 3.43 2.35
C ASN A 59 -3.57 3.53 3.56
N GLN A 60 -2.78 4.61 3.67
CA GLN A 60 -1.97 4.89 4.87
C GLN A 60 -2.83 5.09 6.13
N LEU A 61 -4.09 5.52 5.97
CA LEU A 61 -5.09 5.59 7.04
C LEU A 61 -5.86 4.27 7.26
N GLY A 62 -5.46 3.18 6.59
CA GLY A 62 -6.13 1.88 6.64
C GLY A 62 -7.46 1.85 5.88
N LEU A 63 -7.79 2.89 5.12
CA LEU A 63 -9.02 3.03 4.34
C LEU A 63 -8.83 2.50 2.91
N ILE A 64 -9.94 2.07 2.32
CA ILE A 64 -10.01 1.47 0.98
C ILE A 64 -10.90 2.34 0.12
N LEU A 65 -10.40 2.81 -1.02
CA LEU A 65 -11.21 3.56 -1.97
C LEU A 65 -11.94 2.58 -2.90
N ASP A 66 -13.24 2.80 -3.10
CA ASP A 66 -14.06 2.04 -4.05
C ASP A 66 -14.60 2.99 -5.11
N HIS A 67 -14.38 2.66 -6.38
CA HIS A 67 -14.64 3.55 -7.51
C HIS A 67 -15.95 3.17 -8.19
N ARG A 68 -16.80 4.17 -8.49
CA ARG A 68 -18.05 3.96 -9.21
C ARG A 68 -18.27 5.04 -10.26
N ALA A 69 -18.73 4.68 -11.45
CA ALA A 69 -19.14 5.69 -12.40
C ALA A 69 -20.41 6.35 -11.89
N VAL A 70 -20.54 7.67 -12.04
CA VAL A 70 -21.80 8.37 -11.70
C VAL A 70 -22.99 7.81 -12.52
N GLN A 71 -22.72 7.28 -13.71
CA GLN A 71 -23.69 6.68 -14.61
C GLN A 71 -24.15 5.28 -14.19
N ASP A 72 -23.42 4.59 -13.31
CA ASP A 72 -23.85 3.28 -12.82
C ASP A 72 -25.01 3.46 -11.81
N PRO A 73 -25.84 2.44 -11.55
CA PRO A 73 -26.86 2.52 -10.49
C PRO A 73 -26.24 3.05 -9.20
N LEU A 74 -26.91 3.91 -8.43
CA LEU A 74 -26.32 4.39 -7.17
C LEU A 74 -26.53 3.36 -6.05
N PRO A 75 -25.58 3.18 -5.11
CA PRO A 75 -25.75 2.23 -4.02
C PRO A 75 -27.01 2.49 -3.19
N THR A 76 -27.67 1.42 -2.79
CA THR A 76 -28.77 1.44 -1.83
C THR A 76 -28.29 1.84 -0.43
N ASP A 77 -29.20 2.22 0.46
CA ASP A 77 -28.86 2.55 1.85
C ASP A 77 -28.28 1.33 2.59
N GLU A 78 -28.71 0.11 2.21
CA GLU A 78 -28.18 -1.15 2.71
C GLU A 78 -26.73 -1.38 2.26
N GLU A 79 -26.43 -1.25 0.96
CA GLU A 79 -25.06 -1.32 0.45
C GLU A 79 -24.16 -0.25 1.09
N MET A 80 -24.71 0.93 1.37
CA MET A 80 -23.98 2.01 2.02
C MET A 80 -23.58 1.69 3.47
N ARG A 81 -24.14 0.68 4.14
CA ARG A 81 -23.66 0.23 5.47
C ARG A 81 -22.21 -0.25 5.45
N ASP A 82 -21.75 -0.80 4.33
CA ASP A 82 -20.36 -1.23 4.13
C ASP A 82 -19.38 -0.08 3.91
N TYR A 83 -19.86 1.16 3.84
CA TYR A 83 -19.07 2.35 3.59
C TYR A 83 -19.03 3.28 4.80
N ARG A 84 -17.82 3.70 5.15
CA ARG A 84 -17.57 4.68 6.20
C ARG A 84 -17.94 6.09 5.76
N GLY A 85 -17.72 6.38 4.49
CA GLY A 85 -17.93 7.70 3.93
C GLY A 85 -17.84 7.74 2.41
N ILE A 86 -17.96 8.96 1.90
CA ILE A 86 -17.95 9.29 0.48
C ILE A 86 -16.84 10.33 0.26
N PHE A 87 -16.06 10.16 -0.80
CA PHE A 87 -15.05 11.12 -1.23
C PHE A 87 -15.33 11.58 -2.65
N ILE A 88 -15.42 12.90 -2.87
CA ILE A 88 -15.71 13.51 -4.16
C ILE A 88 -14.53 14.36 -4.59
N TRP A 89 -13.97 14.05 -5.76
CA TRP A 89 -12.94 14.85 -6.42
C TRP A 89 -12.95 14.63 -7.94
N PHE A 90 -13.86 15.31 -8.62
CA PHE A 90 -13.92 15.31 -10.08
C PHE A 90 -12.80 16.15 -10.69
N LYS A 91 -12.35 15.77 -11.89
CA LYS A 91 -11.30 16.49 -12.63
C LYS A 91 -11.82 17.78 -13.25
N ASP A 92 -12.86 17.69 -14.09
CA ASP A 92 -13.43 18.84 -14.82
C ASP A 92 -14.75 19.33 -14.19
N GLY A 93 -15.32 18.54 -13.26
CA GLY A 93 -16.41 18.93 -12.37
C GLY A 93 -17.76 19.17 -13.05
N ARG A 94 -17.96 18.73 -14.30
CA ARG A 94 -19.15 19.00 -15.12
C ARG A 94 -19.90 17.72 -15.47
N LEU A 95 -20.67 17.19 -14.53
CA LEU A 95 -21.53 16.04 -14.83
C LEU A 95 -22.67 16.48 -15.76
N LYS A 96 -22.95 15.69 -16.81
CA LYS A 96 -24.05 15.97 -17.76
C LYS A 96 -25.44 15.99 -17.11
N ASN A 97 -25.68 15.08 -16.15
CA ASN A 97 -26.99 14.90 -15.51
C ASN A 97 -26.87 14.62 -14.00
N PRO A 98 -26.47 15.60 -13.17
CA PRO A 98 -26.10 15.35 -11.77
C PRO A 98 -27.30 15.16 -10.83
N GLY A 99 -28.54 15.44 -11.25
CA GLY A 99 -29.69 15.54 -10.34
C GLY A 99 -29.99 14.29 -9.50
N SER A 100 -29.97 13.09 -10.11
CA SER A 100 -30.20 11.82 -9.37
C SER A 100 -29.08 11.55 -8.36
N TYR A 101 -27.84 11.76 -8.79
CA TYR A 101 -26.63 11.64 -7.97
C TYR A 101 -26.64 12.62 -6.80
N CYS A 102 -26.97 13.90 -7.03
CA CYS A 102 -27.04 14.92 -5.99
C CYS A 102 -28.13 14.61 -4.94
N ARG A 103 -29.33 14.15 -5.36
CA ARG A 103 -30.38 13.72 -4.41
C ARG A 103 -29.95 12.53 -3.57
N TRP A 104 -29.28 11.57 -4.18
CA TRP A 104 -28.74 10.42 -3.47
C TRP A 104 -27.67 10.85 -2.47
N LEU A 105 -26.73 11.71 -2.88
CA LEU A 105 -25.62 12.16 -2.05
C LEU A 105 -26.14 12.96 -0.84
N SER A 106 -27.08 13.89 -1.04
CA SER A 106 -27.66 14.66 0.06
C SER A 106 -28.41 13.75 1.05
N ARG A 107 -29.12 12.72 0.56
CA ARG A 107 -29.73 11.69 1.41
C ARG A 107 -28.70 10.96 2.27
N GLN A 108 -27.59 10.48 1.67
CA GLN A 108 -26.53 9.77 2.40
C GLN A 108 -25.90 10.64 3.49
N ILE A 109 -25.64 11.92 3.18
CA ILE A 109 -25.10 12.89 4.16
C ILE A 109 -26.08 13.07 5.32
N ARG A 110 -27.38 13.23 5.04
CA ARG A 110 -28.43 13.36 6.07
C ARG A 110 -28.59 12.09 6.92
N GLN A 111 -28.28 10.92 6.36
CA GLN A 111 -28.22 9.64 7.08
C GLN A 111 -26.90 9.45 7.88
N GLY A 112 -26.01 10.44 7.89
CA GLY A 112 -24.82 10.48 8.73
C GLY A 112 -23.55 9.95 8.06
N LYS A 113 -23.56 9.65 6.76
CA LYS A 113 -22.33 9.30 6.04
C LYS A 113 -21.37 10.48 6.01
N LYS A 114 -20.12 10.22 6.40
CA LYS A 114 -19.06 11.22 6.36
C LYS A 114 -18.72 11.51 4.90
N THR A 115 -18.80 12.76 4.48
CA THR A 115 -18.57 13.13 3.09
C THR A 115 -17.48 14.18 3.00
N VAL A 116 -16.47 13.89 2.19
CA VAL A 116 -15.37 14.79 1.88
C VAL A 116 -15.49 15.26 0.44
N VAL A 117 -15.42 16.57 0.23
CA VAL A 117 -15.47 17.17 -1.10
C VAL A 117 -14.22 18.00 -1.35
N PHE A 118 -13.45 17.64 -2.37
CA PHE A 118 -12.39 18.46 -2.93
C PHE A 118 -12.92 19.11 -4.21
N GLY A 119 -13.05 20.43 -4.18
CA GLY A 119 -13.59 21.22 -5.28
C GLY A 119 -15.11 21.36 -5.22
N ASN A 120 -15.79 20.74 -6.19
CA ASN A 120 -17.24 20.81 -6.36
C ASN A 120 -17.86 19.41 -6.39
N VAL A 121 -19.19 19.35 -6.35
CA VAL A 121 -19.97 18.10 -6.34
C VAL A 121 -20.40 17.65 -7.74
N GLY A 122 -19.62 17.99 -8.77
CA GLY A 122 -19.92 17.63 -10.16
C GLY A 122 -20.86 18.62 -10.88
N THR A 123 -20.86 19.87 -10.44
CA THR A 123 -21.55 20.97 -11.13
C THR A 123 -20.50 21.94 -11.70
N GLU A 124 -20.72 22.44 -12.93
CA GLU A 124 -19.90 23.51 -13.52
C GLU A 124 -19.66 24.61 -12.48
N GLU A 125 -18.43 25.14 -12.50
CA GLU A 125 -17.91 26.17 -11.58
C GLU A 125 -19.03 26.90 -10.89
N MET A 126 -19.00 26.94 -9.54
CA MET A 126 -20.11 27.39 -8.68
C MET A 126 -20.71 28.79 -8.99
N ARG A 127 -20.28 29.45 -10.07
CA ARG A 127 -20.92 30.55 -10.79
C ARG A 127 -22.40 30.30 -11.09
N ASP A 128 -22.83 29.11 -11.55
CA ASP A 128 -24.21 28.87 -12.06
C ASP A 128 -24.90 27.56 -11.60
N VAL A 129 -24.79 27.17 -10.32
CA VAL A 129 -25.62 26.04 -9.81
C VAL A 129 -27.07 26.50 -9.63
N SER A 130 -27.87 26.36 -10.69
CA SER A 130 -29.33 26.54 -10.68
C SER A 130 -30.10 25.27 -10.32
N LEU A 131 -29.43 24.11 -10.24
CA LEU A 131 -30.04 22.82 -9.89
C LEU A 131 -30.27 22.70 -8.37
N PRO A 132 -31.53 22.70 -7.90
CA PRO A 132 -31.84 22.67 -6.47
C PRO A 132 -31.26 21.45 -5.75
N GLU A 133 -31.15 20.31 -6.43
CA GLU A 133 -30.68 19.06 -5.83
C GLU A 133 -29.22 19.09 -5.45
N CYS A 134 -28.37 19.76 -6.25
CA CYS A 134 -26.95 19.87 -5.92
C CYS A 134 -26.69 20.99 -4.90
N LEU A 135 -27.55 22.01 -4.82
CA LEU A 135 -27.55 22.96 -3.70
C LEU A 135 -27.91 22.26 -2.38
N ASP A 136 -28.83 21.30 -2.40
CA ASP A 136 -29.20 20.51 -1.22
C ASP A 136 -28.02 19.69 -0.67
N VAL A 137 -27.07 19.26 -1.53
CA VAL A 137 -25.83 18.61 -1.06
C VAL A 137 -25.00 19.54 -0.18
N TYR A 138 -24.79 20.79 -0.61
CA TYR A 138 -24.07 21.78 0.20
C TYR A 138 -24.81 22.08 1.50
N GLN A 139 -26.14 22.22 1.46
CA GLN A 139 -26.93 22.41 2.68
C GLN A 139 -26.83 21.20 3.62
N ALA A 140 -26.89 19.97 3.09
CA ALA A 140 -26.73 18.75 3.87
C ALA A 140 -25.35 18.67 4.55
N LEU A 141 -24.31 19.21 3.90
CA LEU A 141 -22.95 19.36 4.46
C LEU A 141 -22.81 20.54 5.43
N ASP A 142 -23.88 21.27 5.76
CA ASP A 142 -23.80 22.51 6.54
C ASP A 142 -22.89 23.54 5.86
N ILE A 143 -23.04 23.72 4.55
CA ILE A 143 -22.30 24.68 3.75
C ILE A 143 -23.28 25.69 3.16
N LYS A 144 -23.10 26.96 3.54
CA LYS A 144 -23.83 28.09 2.98
C LYS A 144 -23.00 28.76 1.89
N LYS A 145 -23.59 28.85 0.69
CA LYS A 145 -23.10 29.73 -0.38
C LYS A 145 -23.57 31.15 -0.08
N VAL A 146 -22.64 32.11 -0.05
CA VAL A 146 -22.96 33.51 0.22
C VAL A 146 -22.91 34.36 -1.07
N GLY A 147 -22.53 33.76 -2.20
CA GLY A 147 -22.58 34.36 -3.54
C GLY A 147 -21.28 35.06 -3.95
N GLY A 148 -20.98 35.08 -5.25
CA GLY A 148 -19.77 35.70 -5.81
C GLY A 148 -18.61 34.72 -6.03
N VAL A 149 -18.02 34.84 -7.21
CA VAL A 149 -16.70 34.31 -7.57
C VAL A 149 -15.82 35.52 -7.86
N LEU A 150 -14.62 35.56 -7.29
CA LEU A 150 -13.62 36.54 -7.68
C LEU A 150 -12.49 35.81 -8.39
N GLU A 151 -12.11 36.36 -9.53
CA GLU A 151 -11.05 35.83 -10.40
C GLU A 151 -9.77 36.70 -10.36
N ASP A 152 -9.66 37.58 -9.37
CA ASP A 152 -8.49 38.42 -9.18
C ASP A 152 -7.69 37.98 -7.94
N PRO A 153 -6.56 37.25 -8.10
CA PRO A 153 -5.70 36.85 -6.99
C PRO A 153 -5.25 38.01 -6.10
N TYR A 154 -5.09 39.22 -6.64
CA TYR A 154 -4.59 40.38 -5.89
C TYR A 154 -5.62 40.95 -4.91
N LEU A 155 -6.90 40.63 -5.13
CA LEU A 155 -7.99 41.00 -4.23
C LEU A 155 -8.27 39.92 -3.18
N ILE A 156 -7.52 38.81 -3.17
CA ILE A 156 -7.62 37.77 -2.14
C ILE A 156 -6.69 38.11 -0.97
N GLU A 157 -7.22 37.99 0.25
CA GLU A 157 -6.44 38.06 1.48
C GLU A 157 -6.74 36.84 2.35
N PHE A 158 -5.70 36.12 2.76
CA PHE A 158 -5.85 35.06 3.75
C PHE A 158 -5.90 35.67 5.15
N THR A 159 -7.01 35.45 5.85
CA THR A 159 -7.27 36.01 7.19
C THR A 159 -6.97 35.01 8.29
N ASN A 160 -7.04 33.72 8.00
CA ASN A 160 -6.60 32.65 8.86
C ASN A 160 -5.95 31.55 8.03
N LYS A 161 -4.83 31.02 8.51
CA LYS A 161 -4.08 29.94 7.86
C LYS A 161 -3.45 29.06 8.93
N THR A 162 -3.70 27.76 8.84
CA THR A 162 -3.12 26.74 9.73
C THR A 162 -2.01 25.98 8.97
N PRO A 163 -0.71 26.34 9.14
CA PRO A 163 0.35 25.88 8.24
C PRO A 163 0.49 24.35 8.15
N PHE A 164 0.39 23.62 9.27
CA PHE A 164 0.51 22.16 9.25
C PHE A 164 -0.54 21.45 8.38
N MET A 165 -1.68 22.12 8.13
CA MET A 165 -2.79 21.57 7.35
C MET A 165 -2.80 22.07 5.90
N VAL A 166 -2.46 23.32 5.63
CA VAL A 166 -2.62 23.93 4.29
C VAL A 166 -1.33 24.45 3.66
N GLU A 167 -0.19 24.17 4.30
CA GLU A 167 1.16 24.40 3.76
C GLU A 167 2.03 23.16 3.95
N PHE A 168 1.49 21.98 3.62
CA PHE A 168 2.12 20.68 3.92
C PHE A 168 3.45 20.48 3.20
N GLU A 169 3.46 20.48 1.87
CA GLU A 169 4.69 20.41 1.06
C GLU A 169 5.02 21.76 0.41
N ARG A 170 4.02 22.64 0.29
CA ARG A 170 4.12 23.92 -0.40
C ARG A 170 3.53 25.05 0.41
N LYS A 171 4.26 26.16 0.53
CA LYS A 171 3.72 27.41 1.08
C LYS A 171 2.58 27.95 0.22
N LEU A 172 1.51 28.37 0.86
CA LEU A 172 0.33 28.90 0.21
C LEU A 172 0.42 30.42 0.09
N ARG A 173 0.31 30.90 -1.15
CA ARG A 173 0.41 32.31 -1.52
C ARG A 173 -0.86 32.76 -2.27
N PRO A 174 -1.47 33.91 -1.93
CA PRO A 174 -2.70 34.39 -2.59
C PRO A 174 -2.56 34.52 -4.10
N GLU A 175 -1.37 34.91 -4.57
CA GLU A 175 -1.06 35.12 -6.00
C GLU A 175 -1.16 33.83 -6.83
N GLU A 176 -1.10 32.67 -6.18
CA GLU A 176 -1.25 31.36 -6.81
C GLU A 176 -2.69 30.86 -6.83
N ILE A 177 -3.67 31.67 -6.42
CA ILE A 177 -5.09 31.33 -6.40
C ILE A 177 -5.85 32.17 -7.42
N SER A 178 -6.35 31.51 -8.46
CA SER A 178 -7.12 32.16 -9.52
C SER A 178 -8.59 32.37 -9.20
N THR A 179 -9.13 31.73 -8.16
CA THR A 179 -10.57 31.76 -7.86
C THR A 179 -10.84 31.70 -6.37
N LEU A 180 -11.64 32.65 -5.86
CA LEU A 180 -12.19 32.59 -4.51
C LEU A 180 -13.70 32.35 -4.56
N LEU A 181 -14.13 31.21 -4.01
CA LEU A 181 -15.56 30.88 -3.87
C LEU A 181 -16.08 31.35 -2.51
N ASN A 182 -17.16 32.13 -2.50
CA ASN A 182 -17.75 32.60 -1.24
C ASN A 182 -18.58 31.51 -0.54
N ILE A 183 -17.89 30.67 0.22
CA ILE A 183 -18.41 29.50 0.92
C ILE A 183 -18.20 29.65 2.43
N ARG A 184 -19.21 29.27 3.23
CA ARG A 184 -19.11 29.24 4.69
C ARG A 184 -19.62 27.92 5.24
N GLY A 185 -18.84 27.29 6.11
CA GLY A 185 -19.38 26.22 6.95
C GLY A 185 -20.33 26.80 8.00
N THR A 186 -21.43 26.12 8.29
CA THR A 186 -22.43 26.53 9.29
C THR A 186 -22.49 25.59 10.50
N ASP A 187 -21.80 24.45 10.47
CA ASP A 187 -21.65 23.58 11.65
C ASP A 187 -20.90 24.35 12.76
N PRO A 188 -21.47 24.49 13.98
CA PRO A 188 -20.81 25.17 15.09
C PRO A 188 -19.53 24.47 15.56
N ARG A 189 -19.36 23.18 15.25
CA ARG A 189 -18.16 22.39 15.55
C ARG A 189 -17.13 22.40 14.43
N LYS A 190 -17.33 23.19 13.36
CA LYS A 190 -16.38 23.26 12.26
C LYS A 190 -15.01 23.73 12.73
N LYS A 191 -13.96 23.18 12.14
CA LYS A 191 -12.59 23.69 12.28
C LYS A 191 -12.14 24.26 10.94
N VAL A 192 -11.89 25.56 10.90
CA VAL A 192 -11.45 26.26 9.69
C VAL A 192 -9.92 26.31 9.67
N TYR A 193 -9.32 25.71 8.64
CA TYR A 193 -7.86 25.66 8.45
C TYR A 193 -7.34 26.72 7.49
N LEU A 194 -8.22 27.21 6.61
CA LEU A 194 -7.92 28.33 5.74
C LEU A 194 -9.17 29.18 5.56
N GLN A 195 -9.03 30.47 5.83
CA GLN A 195 -10.06 31.47 5.61
C GLN A 195 -9.49 32.59 4.75
N ALA A 196 -10.28 33.00 3.77
CA ALA A 196 -9.94 34.10 2.88
C ALA A 196 -11.06 35.15 2.88
N ARG A 197 -10.73 36.38 2.53
CA ARG A 197 -11.70 37.44 2.25
C ARG A 197 -11.31 38.18 0.99
N PHE A 198 -12.26 38.95 0.49
CA PHE A 198 -12.04 39.92 -0.58
C PHE A 198 -11.52 41.22 0.03
N ARG A 199 -10.43 41.79 -0.51
CA ARG A 199 -9.87 43.07 -0.05
C ARG A 199 -10.84 44.24 -0.28
N ASP A 200 -11.59 44.20 -1.38
CA ASP A 200 -12.63 45.17 -1.75
C ASP A 200 -13.96 44.94 -1.00
N ARG A 201 -14.16 43.76 -0.41
CA ARG A 201 -15.38 43.36 0.33
C ARG A 201 -15.03 42.64 1.63
N PRO A 202 -14.48 43.34 2.64
CA PRO A 202 -13.91 42.72 3.83
C PRO A 202 -14.94 42.00 4.72
N ASP A 203 -16.22 42.35 4.64
CA ASP A 203 -17.30 41.70 5.38
C ASP A 203 -17.63 40.29 4.85
N VAL A 204 -17.16 39.98 3.64
CA VAL A 204 -17.39 38.71 2.99
C VAL A 204 -16.16 37.84 3.17
N MET A 205 -16.21 36.93 4.14
CA MET A 205 -15.18 35.91 4.28
C MET A 205 -15.67 34.56 3.79
N ALA A 206 -14.72 33.71 3.44
CA ALA A 206 -14.95 32.40 2.89
C ALA A 206 -14.02 31.38 3.55
N ASP A 207 -14.59 30.25 3.95
CA ASP A 207 -13.89 29.12 4.56
C ASP A 207 -13.41 28.19 3.43
N MET A 208 -12.12 28.22 3.10
CA MET A 208 -11.55 27.49 1.96
C MET A 208 -11.23 26.05 2.27
N VAL A 209 -10.79 25.79 3.51
CA VAL A 209 -10.47 24.44 3.97
C VAL A 209 -11.02 24.31 5.37
N PHE A 210 -11.92 23.36 5.57
CA PHE A 210 -12.47 23.07 6.90
C PHE A 210 -12.95 21.62 7.01
N THR A 211 -12.99 21.14 8.24
CA THR A 211 -13.62 19.88 8.64
C THR A 211 -14.78 20.18 9.59
N HIS A 212 -15.71 19.25 9.69
CA HIS A 212 -16.87 19.37 10.57
C HIS A 212 -17.45 17.98 10.88
N SER A 213 -18.57 17.93 11.59
CA SER A 213 -19.08 16.66 12.10
C SER A 213 -19.57 15.68 11.03
N LYS A 214 -19.84 16.16 9.81
CA LYS A 214 -20.30 15.37 8.66
C LYS A 214 -19.21 15.12 7.61
N GLY A 215 -17.96 15.55 7.85
CA GLY A 215 -16.84 15.30 6.93
C GLY A 215 -15.95 16.52 6.76
N GLY A 216 -15.65 16.90 5.52
CA GLY A 216 -14.77 18.02 5.23
C GLY A 216 -14.91 18.59 3.82
N TYR A 217 -14.50 19.85 3.68
CA TYR A 217 -14.56 20.58 2.42
C TYR A 217 -13.22 21.26 2.13
N VAL A 218 -12.78 21.14 0.89
CA VAL A 218 -11.62 21.84 0.33
C VAL A 218 -12.06 22.54 -0.95
N ALA A 219 -11.94 23.86 -0.99
CA ALA A 219 -12.27 24.64 -2.16
C ALA A 219 -11.40 24.26 -3.37
N PRO A 220 -11.87 24.46 -4.63
CA PRO A 220 -11.09 24.17 -5.83
C PRO A 220 -9.72 24.84 -5.79
N ASN A 221 -8.70 24.15 -6.30
CA ASN A 221 -7.30 24.61 -6.34
C ASN A 221 -6.59 24.79 -4.97
N TYR A 222 -7.21 24.41 -3.85
CA TYR A 222 -6.55 24.48 -2.53
C TYR A 222 -5.96 23.15 -2.04
N ALA A 223 -6.36 22.01 -2.61
CA ALA A 223 -5.84 20.69 -2.22
C ALA A 223 -4.39 20.48 -2.70
N VAL A 224 -4.17 20.69 -4.00
CA VAL A 224 -2.90 20.47 -4.69
C VAL A 224 -2.53 21.70 -5.53
N TYR A 225 -1.24 21.89 -5.75
CA TYR A 225 -0.70 22.80 -6.73
C TYR A 225 -0.28 22.04 -7.99
N PHE A 226 -0.57 22.59 -9.17
CA PHE A 226 -0.14 22.03 -10.45
C PHE A 226 1.00 22.87 -11.03
N PHE A 227 2.11 22.21 -11.35
CA PHE A 227 3.23 22.80 -12.07
C PHE A 227 3.01 22.58 -13.57
N PRO A 228 2.61 23.62 -14.35
CA PRO A 228 2.15 23.43 -15.71
C PRO A 228 3.24 22.98 -16.69
N TYR A 229 4.48 23.44 -16.51
CA TYR A 229 5.60 23.10 -17.40
C TYR A 229 6.12 21.69 -17.14
N GLU A 230 6.22 21.32 -15.87
CA GLU A 230 6.70 20.02 -15.40
C GLU A 230 5.61 18.94 -15.42
N ARG A 231 4.34 19.35 -15.60
CA ARG A 231 3.14 18.49 -15.57
C ARG A 231 3.08 17.59 -14.33
N ARG A 232 3.40 18.15 -13.17
CA ARG A 232 3.40 17.46 -11.89
C ARG A 232 2.54 18.19 -10.86
N PHE A 233 2.13 17.47 -9.83
CA PHE A 233 1.37 18.01 -8.72
C PHE A 233 2.19 18.04 -7.43
N GLN A 234 1.76 18.84 -6.47
CA GLN A 234 2.32 18.90 -5.12
C GLN A 234 1.22 19.19 -4.11
N TRP A 235 1.26 18.58 -2.93
CA TRP A 235 0.26 18.82 -1.90
C TRP A 235 0.41 20.20 -1.26
N ARG A 236 -0.71 20.94 -1.21
CA ARG A 236 -0.86 22.10 -0.31
C ARG A 236 -1.50 21.65 0.99
N LEU A 237 -2.59 20.90 0.86
CA LEU A 237 -3.28 20.27 1.97
C LEU A 237 -2.43 19.10 2.53
N ASN A 238 -2.39 18.91 3.85
CA ASN A 238 -1.91 17.68 4.45
C ASN A 238 -2.99 16.59 4.32
N PRO A 239 -2.88 15.66 3.36
CA PRO A 239 -3.97 14.72 3.09
C PRO A 239 -4.16 13.75 4.26
N PHE A 240 -3.09 13.36 4.94
CA PHE A 240 -3.13 12.42 6.06
C PHE A 240 -3.91 13.01 7.24
N ALA A 241 -3.57 14.23 7.66
CA ALA A 241 -4.24 14.90 8.78
C ALA A 241 -5.70 15.25 8.43
N PHE A 242 -5.94 15.72 7.21
CA PHE A 242 -7.28 16.11 6.77
C PHE A 242 -8.23 14.91 6.71
N PHE A 243 -7.84 13.82 6.02
CA PHE A 243 -8.68 12.64 5.90
C PHE A 243 -8.87 11.93 7.24
N GLU A 244 -7.85 11.90 8.10
CA GLU A 244 -7.96 11.32 9.44
C GLU A 244 -9.05 12.00 10.26
N GLU A 245 -9.09 13.34 10.22
CA GLU A 245 -10.08 14.12 10.94
C GLU A 245 -11.47 14.04 10.27
N ALA A 246 -11.54 14.20 8.95
CA ALA A 246 -12.80 14.24 8.23
C ALA A 246 -13.55 12.89 8.26
N PHE A 247 -12.82 11.77 8.14
CA PHE A 247 -13.39 10.43 8.31
C PHE A 247 -13.37 9.93 9.76
N GLN A 248 -12.83 10.72 10.69
CA GLN A 248 -12.84 10.44 12.13
C GLN A 248 -12.17 9.10 12.48
N VAL A 249 -11.02 8.81 11.86
CA VAL A 249 -10.28 7.53 12.02
C VAL A 249 -9.07 7.64 12.95
N LYS A 250 -9.00 8.71 13.75
CA LYS A 250 -7.95 8.90 14.74
C LYS A 250 -8.01 7.80 15.81
N GLY A 251 -6.86 7.21 16.13
CA GLY A 251 -6.72 6.18 17.17
C GLY A 251 -7.18 4.78 16.76
N ILE A 252 -7.68 4.60 15.54
CA ILE A 252 -8.00 3.28 14.99
C ILE A 252 -6.70 2.62 14.49
N PRO A 253 -6.40 1.36 14.85
CA PRO A 253 -5.27 0.62 14.31
C PRO A 253 -5.41 0.38 12.80
N ARG A 254 -4.29 0.10 12.13
CA ARG A 254 -4.27 -0.05 10.68
C ARG A 254 -3.34 -1.18 10.27
N PRO A 255 -3.71 -2.01 9.27
CA PRO A 255 -2.76 -2.94 8.66
C PRO A 255 -1.61 -2.16 8.02
N ASP A 256 -0.38 -2.62 8.23
CA ASP A 256 0.82 -2.00 7.68
C ASP A 256 1.51 -2.93 6.67
N LEU A 257 1.75 -2.40 5.48
CA LEU A 257 2.40 -3.11 4.38
C LEU A 257 3.86 -2.70 4.18
N THR A 258 4.41 -1.89 5.09
CA THR A 258 5.77 -1.33 4.97
C THR A 258 6.76 -2.01 5.90
N THR A 259 6.26 -2.64 6.96
CA THR A 259 7.04 -3.15 8.07
C THR A 259 6.68 -4.59 8.35
N LEU A 260 7.69 -5.44 8.52
CA LEU A 260 7.55 -6.81 9.01
C LEU A 260 8.59 -7.01 10.11
N ASN A 261 8.14 -7.49 11.28
CA ASN A 261 9.02 -7.77 12.43
C ASN A 261 9.96 -6.58 12.75
N GLY A 262 9.41 -5.36 12.80
CA GLY A 262 10.15 -4.14 13.13
C GLY A 262 10.98 -3.54 11.99
N ARG A 263 11.34 -4.31 10.96
CA ARG A 263 12.14 -3.83 9.83
C ARG A 263 11.29 -3.39 8.64
N ARG A 264 11.82 -2.43 7.86
CA ARG A 264 11.22 -2.03 6.59
C ARG A 264 11.37 -3.16 5.57
N ILE A 265 10.28 -3.49 4.89
CA ILE A 265 10.22 -4.55 3.89
C ILE A 265 11.05 -4.16 2.66
N PHE A 266 11.74 -5.15 2.11
CA PHE A 266 12.44 -5.07 0.83
C PHE A 266 12.07 -6.25 -0.07
N TYR A 267 11.82 -5.96 -1.35
CA TYR A 267 11.76 -6.97 -2.40
C TYR A 267 12.30 -6.41 -3.71
N ALA A 268 12.73 -7.30 -4.61
CA ALA A 268 13.21 -6.94 -5.93
C ALA A 268 12.54 -7.79 -7.00
N HIS A 269 12.25 -7.19 -8.15
CA HIS A 269 11.75 -7.94 -9.30
C HIS A 269 12.26 -7.39 -10.63
N VAL A 270 12.34 -8.28 -11.61
CA VAL A 270 12.83 -7.99 -12.96
C VAL A 270 11.84 -8.46 -14.00
N ASP A 271 11.37 -7.53 -14.81
CA ASP A 271 10.54 -7.83 -15.96
C ASP A 271 11.42 -8.30 -17.14
N GLY A 272 10.87 -9.22 -17.94
CA GLY A 272 11.62 -9.99 -18.95
C GLY A 272 12.10 -9.19 -20.17
N ASP A 273 11.76 -7.90 -20.24
CA ASP A 273 12.06 -7.01 -21.36
C ASP A 273 13.57 -6.90 -21.59
N GLY A 274 13.97 -7.12 -22.84
CA GLY A 274 15.36 -7.00 -23.26
C GLY A 274 16.30 -8.12 -22.78
N LEU A 275 15.77 -9.24 -22.27
CA LEU A 275 16.57 -10.39 -21.83
C LEU A 275 17.66 -10.81 -22.85
N PHE A 276 17.33 -10.72 -24.15
CA PHE A 276 18.23 -11.07 -25.26
C PHE A 276 18.69 -9.86 -26.08
N ASN A 277 18.59 -8.64 -25.53
CA ASN A 277 19.12 -7.47 -26.22
C ASN A 277 20.65 -7.44 -26.10
N PRO A 278 21.38 -7.11 -27.18
CA PRO A 278 22.82 -7.00 -27.13
C PRO A 278 23.23 -5.73 -26.39
N SER A 279 24.24 -5.85 -25.54
CA SER A 279 24.84 -4.69 -24.88
C SER A 279 25.68 -3.84 -25.84
N TYR A 280 25.75 -2.55 -25.53
CA TYR A 280 26.57 -1.57 -26.22
C TYR A 280 27.74 -1.18 -25.30
N GLY A 281 28.97 -1.47 -25.74
CA GLY A 281 30.18 -1.22 -24.96
C GLY A 281 30.57 -2.34 -23.98
N MET A 282 29.82 -3.44 -23.91
CA MET A 282 30.12 -4.60 -23.04
C MET A 282 30.19 -5.93 -23.83
N ASP A 283 31.04 -5.93 -24.87
CA ASP A 283 31.33 -7.08 -25.75
C ASP A 283 30.11 -7.67 -26.48
N LYS A 284 29.02 -6.91 -26.62
CA LYS A 284 27.76 -7.36 -27.25
C LYS A 284 27.15 -8.61 -26.59
N ARG A 285 27.50 -8.90 -25.34
CA ARG A 285 26.82 -9.93 -24.53
C ARG A 285 25.36 -9.55 -24.37
N TYR A 286 24.49 -10.55 -24.29
CA TYR A 286 23.08 -10.32 -24.00
C TYR A 286 22.90 -9.72 -22.60
N ALA A 287 21.97 -8.78 -22.46
CA ALA A 287 21.69 -8.11 -21.21
C ALA A 287 21.33 -9.11 -20.08
N GLY A 288 20.58 -10.17 -20.40
CA GLY A 288 20.31 -11.29 -19.49
C GLY A 288 21.54 -12.03 -18.99
N GLN A 289 22.56 -12.20 -19.83
CA GLN A 289 23.84 -12.78 -19.41
C GLN A 289 24.61 -11.85 -18.48
N ILE A 290 24.55 -10.53 -18.74
CA ILE A 290 25.21 -9.54 -17.88
C ILE A 290 24.53 -9.49 -16.52
N ILE A 291 23.19 -9.40 -16.46
CA ILE A 291 22.43 -9.42 -15.19
C ILE A 291 22.69 -10.71 -14.40
N LEU A 292 22.73 -11.87 -15.07
CA LEU A 292 23.08 -13.14 -14.43
C LEU A 292 24.43 -13.08 -13.70
N GLU A 293 25.49 -12.59 -14.36
CA GLU A 293 26.85 -12.60 -13.83
C GLU A 293 27.16 -11.42 -12.89
N GLU A 294 26.62 -10.24 -13.19
CA GLU A 294 26.97 -8.99 -12.51
C GLU A 294 26.00 -8.60 -11.39
N VAL A 295 24.83 -9.25 -11.30
CA VAL A 295 23.81 -8.96 -10.30
C VAL A 295 23.38 -10.24 -9.59
N LEU A 296 22.67 -11.14 -10.28
CA LEU A 296 21.98 -12.26 -9.61
C LEU A 296 22.93 -13.19 -8.85
N LYS A 297 24.09 -13.51 -9.44
CA LYS A 297 25.14 -14.33 -8.80
C LYS A 297 25.92 -13.60 -7.71
N LYS A 298 26.00 -12.26 -7.77
CA LYS A 298 26.75 -11.44 -6.81
C LYS A 298 25.95 -11.16 -5.55
N HIS A 299 24.63 -11.25 -5.63
CA HIS A 299 23.71 -11.03 -4.50
C HIS A 299 22.90 -12.30 -4.16
N PRO A 300 23.54 -13.44 -3.80
CA PRO A 300 22.86 -14.71 -3.55
C PRO A 300 21.96 -14.71 -2.30
N HIS A 301 22.01 -13.64 -1.50
CA HIS A 301 21.27 -13.44 -0.26
C HIS A 301 20.14 -12.40 -0.41
N ILE A 302 19.88 -11.95 -1.64
CA ILE A 302 18.75 -11.09 -1.99
C ILE A 302 17.78 -11.88 -2.88
N PRO A 303 16.52 -12.09 -2.45
CA PRO A 303 15.49 -12.68 -3.30
C PRO A 303 15.13 -11.74 -4.44
N ILE A 304 15.11 -12.27 -5.66
CA ILE A 304 14.78 -11.51 -6.87
C ILE A 304 13.75 -12.31 -7.67
N THR A 305 12.59 -11.72 -7.91
CA THR A 305 11.56 -12.34 -8.76
C THR A 305 11.82 -12.01 -10.23
N ILE A 306 11.87 -13.00 -11.11
CA ILE A 306 12.14 -12.81 -12.55
C ILE A 306 10.92 -13.22 -13.37
N GLY A 307 10.33 -12.26 -14.09
CA GLY A 307 9.23 -12.50 -15.02
C GLY A 307 9.75 -12.83 -16.42
N PHE A 308 9.59 -14.07 -16.89
CA PHE A 308 9.99 -14.42 -18.24
C PHE A 308 8.88 -14.12 -19.26
N ILE A 309 9.25 -13.56 -20.42
CA ILE A 309 8.37 -13.47 -21.58
C ILE A 309 8.51 -14.77 -22.38
N SER A 310 7.53 -15.66 -22.24
CA SER A 310 7.60 -17.02 -22.80
C SER A 310 7.64 -17.04 -24.34
N GLY A 311 7.08 -16.03 -25.02
CA GLY A 311 7.10 -15.92 -26.48
C GLY A 311 8.49 -15.76 -27.08
N ASN A 312 9.48 -15.27 -26.33
CA ASN A 312 10.88 -15.24 -26.79
C ASN A 312 11.45 -16.64 -27.08
N PHE A 313 10.81 -17.68 -26.56
CA PHE A 313 11.18 -19.08 -26.74
C PHE A 313 10.24 -19.82 -27.71
N ASP A 314 9.27 -19.13 -28.31
CA ASP A 314 8.39 -19.75 -29.29
C ASP A 314 9.20 -20.16 -30.54
N PRO A 315 9.03 -21.39 -31.08
CA PRO A 315 9.73 -21.82 -32.28
C PRO A 315 9.61 -20.86 -33.47
N LYS A 316 8.49 -20.13 -33.60
CA LYS A 316 8.29 -19.12 -34.65
C LYS A 316 9.26 -17.94 -34.51
N MET A 317 9.72 -17.65 -33.30
CA MET A 317 10.75 -16.64 -33.00
C MET A 317 12.18 -17.17 -33.22
N ARG A 318 12.33 -18.44 -33.62
CA ARG A 318 13.62 -19.11 -33.91
C ARG A 318 14.66 -18.93 -32.78
N PRO A 319 14.31 -19.23 -31.51
CA PRO A 319 15.22 -19.10 -30.40
C PRO A 319 16.44 -20.00 -30.59
N LYS A 320 17.61 -19.51 -30.17
CA LYS A 320 18.85 -20.28 -30.18
C LYS A 320 18.99 -21.06 -28.89
N LYS A 321 19.76 -22.16 -28.91
CA LYS A 321 20.10 -22.93 -27.69
C LYS A 321 20.61 -22.03 -26.56
N MET A 322 21.44 -21.04 -26.88
CA MET A 322 21.97 -20.08 -25.91
C MET A 322 20.88 -19.29 -25.16
N HIS A 323 19.73 -19.00 -25.80
CA HIS A 323 18.63 -18.29 -25.14
C HIS A 323 18.04 -19.13 -24.00
N PHE A 324 17.79 -20.42 -24.25
CA PHE A 324 17.36 -21.37 -23.23
C PHE A 324 18.45 -21.56 -22.16
N ASP A 325 19.72 -21.67 -22.55
CA ASP A 325 20.83 -21.84 -21.62
C ASP A 325 20.93 -20.66 -20.63
N ILE A 326 20.74 -19.41 -21.08
CA ILE A 326 20.75 -18.22 -20.21
C ILE A 326 19.55 -18.25 -19.27
N ALA A 327 18.34 -18.45 -19.80
CA ALA A 327 17.12 -18.44 -18.99
C ALA A 327 17.11 -19.54 -17.91
N ARG A 328 17.53 -20.76 -18.27
CA ARG A 328 17.65 -21.88 -17.31
C ARG A 328 18.73 -21.63 -16.25
N LYS A 329 19.85 -21.01 -16.61
CA LYS A 329 20.88 -20.63 -15.62
C LYS A 329 20.36 -19.61 -14.62
N ILE A 330 19.60 -18.62 -15.07
CA ILE A 330 18.92 -17.66 -14.18
C ILE A 330 17.90 -18.41 -13.31
N ALA A 331 17.04 -19.23 -13.92
CA ALA A 331 16.00 -19.95 -13.22
C ALA A 331 16.51 -20.93 -12.17
N ASN A 332 17.72 -21.47 -12.33
CA ASN A 332 18.34 -22.39 -11.36
C ASN A 332 18.99 -21.69 -10.15
N LEU A 333 19.12 -20.36 -10.13
CA LEU A 333 19.76 -19.67 -9.01
C LEU A 333 18.88 -19.73 -7.75
N PRO A 334 19.40 -20.08 -6.56
CA PRO A 334 18.59 -20.27 -5.36
C PRO A 334 17.91 -18.99 -4.85
N ASN A 335 18.42 -17.81 -5.22
CA ASN A 335 17.85 -16.51 -4.89
C ASN A 335 16.83 -15.98 -5.91
N VAL A 336 16.49 -16.76 -6.93
CA VAL A 336 15.54 -16.37 -7.98
C VAL A 336 14.17 -17.01 -7.75
N GLN A 337 13.12 -16.21 -7.58
CA GLN A 337 11.73 -16.64 -7.70
C GLN A 337 11.28 -16.47 -9.15
N LEU A 338 10.50 -17.44 -9.67
CA LEU A 338 10.03 -17.39 -11.05
C LEU A 338 8.63 -16.77 -11.14
N ALA A 339 8.43 -15.96 -12.18
CA ALA A 339 7.16 -15.37 -12.56
C ALA A 339 6.98 -15.41 -14.09
N SER A 340 5.75 -15.20 -14.55
CA SER A 340 5.47 -14.93 -15.96
C SER A 340 5.36 -13.43 -16.21
N HIS A 341 5.94 -12.97 -17.31
CA HIS A 341 5.74 -11.63 -17.85
C HIS A 341 5.09 -11.70 -19.25
N GLY A 342 4.12 -12.60 -19.41
CA GLY A 342 3.34 -12.75 -20.63
C GLY A 342 3.93 -13.74 -21.64
N TYR A 343 3.21 -13.90 -22.74
CA TYR A 343 3.63 -14.62 -23.94
C TYR A 343 4.14 -13.66 -25.01
N ALA A 344 3.29 -12.82 -25.61
CA ALA A 344 3.70 -11.86 -26.63
C ALA A 344 3.88 -10.43 -26.08
N HIS A 345 3.73 -10.27 -24.77
CA HIS A 345 3.91 -9.02 -24.03
C HIS A 345 3.00 -7.89 -24.57
N PRO A 346 1.70 -7.90 -24.21
CA PRO A 346 0.80 -6.81 -24.53
C PRO A 346 1.32 -5.47 -23.98
N LEU A 347 1.60 -4.53 -24.88
CA LEU A 347 1.90 -3.14 -24.55
C LEU A 347 0.65 -2.39 -24.09
N ILE A 348 -0.49 -2.69 -24.72
CA ILE A 348 -1.80 -2.14 -24.38
C ILE A 348 -2.82 -3.27 -24.49
N TRP A 349 -3.26 -3.79 -23.34
CA TRP A 349 -4.17 -4.93 -23.24
C TRP A 349 -5.53 -4.67 -23.92
N GLU A 350 -6.04 -3.44 -23.82
CA GLU A 350 -7.34 -3.04 -24.39
C GLU A 350 -7.31 -3.04 -25.93
N THR A 351 -6.27 -2.45 -26.55
CA THR A 351 -6.16 -2.36 -28.02
C THR A 351 -5.43 -3.55 -28.63
N LYS A 352 -5.03 -4.53 -27.80
CA LYS A 352 -4.27 -5.72 -28.21
C LYS A 352 -2.96 -5.41 -28.93
N LYS A 353 -2.31 -4.31 -28.57
CA LYS A 353 -1.00 -3.93 -29.13
C LYS A 353 0.07 -4.79 -28.45
N LEU A 354 0.83 -5.56 -29.22
CA LEU A 354 1.86 -6.47 -28.72
C LEU A 354 3.27 -5.87 -28.87
N ALA A 355 4.20 -6.25 -27.98
CA ALA A 355 5.61 -5.94 -28.11
C ALA A 355 6.34 -6.95 -29.00
N LEU A 356 6.03 -8.25 -28.88
CA LEU A 356 6.60 -9.30 -29.72
C LEU A 356 5.77 -9.51 -30.99
N ASP A 357 6.42 -9.41 -32.14
CA ASP A 357 5.84 -9.77 -33.44
C ASP A 357 5.97 -11.28 -33.69
N ILE A 358 5.08 -12.06 -33.07
CA ILE A 358 5.02 -13.51 -33.23
C ILE A 358 4.14 -13.84 -34.44
N PRO A 359 4.66 -14.51 -35.49
CA PRO A 359 3.92 -14.75 -36.73
C PRO A 359 2.54 -15.40 -36.53
N GLY A 360 1.51 -14.66 -36.96
CA GLY A 360 0.10 -15.09 -36.95
C GLY A 360 -0.54 -15.12 -35.56
N TYR A 361 0.11 -14.56 -34.55
CA TYR A 361 -0.47 -14.46 -33.21
C TYR A 361 -1.29 -13.17 -33.06
N VAL A 362 -2.40 -13.28 -32.34
CA VAL A 362 -3.23 -12.17 -31.86
C VAL A 362 -3.46 -12.41 -30.38
N GLN A 363 -3.49 -11.33 -29.58
CA GLN A 363 -3.64 -11.43 -28.13
C GLN A 363 -4.84 -12.31 -27.73
N ASP A 364 -4.53 -13.32 -26.93
CA ASP A 364 -5.44 -14.23 -26.24
C ASP A 364 -5.05 -14.28 -24.77
N GLU A 365 -5.99 -13.98 -23.87
CA GLU A 365 -5.71 -13.80 -22.45
C GLU A 365 -5.25 -15.10 -21.75
N GLU A 366 -5.76 -16.26 -22.15
CA GLU A 366 -5.30 -17.56 -21.63
C GLU A 366 -3.86 -17.83 -22.05
N ARG A 367 -3.55 -17.62 -23.33
CA ARG A 367 -2.20 -17.76 -23.86
C ARG A 367 -1.21 -16.82 -23.18
N GLU A 368 -1.60 -15.56 -23.01
CA GLU A 368 -0.74 -14.57 -22.37
C GLU A 368 -0.46 -14.91 -20.90
N ILE A 369 -1.43 -15.46 -20.17
CA ILE A 369 -1.33 -15.59 -18.72
C ILE A 369 -1.03 -17.02 -18.29
N HIS A 370 -1.91 -17.99 -18.58
CA HIS A 370 -1.77 -19.36 -18.09
C HIS A 370 -0.78 -20.16 -18.92
N ASP A 371 -0.93 -20.18 -20.25
CA ASP A 371 -0.05 -20.99 -21.10
C ASP A 371 1.40 -20.50 -21.01
N SER A 372 1.62 -19.20 -20.80
CA SER A 372 2.95 -18.64 -20.57
C SER A 372 3.57 -19.17 -19.28
N MET A 373 2.79 -19.25 -18.19
CA MET A 373 3.23 -19.82 -16.91
C MET A 373 3.59 -21.29 -17.06
N GLU A 374 2.71 -22.08 -17.70
CA GLU A 374 2.93 -23.51 -17.92
C GLU A 374 4.12 -23.78 -18.85
N PHE A 375 4.32 -22.94 -19.87
CA PHE A 375 5.51 -22.99 -20.70
C PHE A 375 6.78 -22.78 -19.88
N ILE A 376 6.83 -21.75 -19.04
CA ILE A 376 8.01 -21.45 -18.22
C ILE A 376 8.28 -22.61 -17.26
N LYS A 377 7.26 -23.13 -16.58
CA LYS A 377 7.38 -24.31 -15.70
C LYS A 377 7.98 -25.51 -16.42
N LYS A 378 7.54 -25.77 -17.65
CA LYS A 378 7.96 -26.95 -18.41
C LYS A 378 9.35 -26.80 -19.03
N GLU A 379 9.64 -25.66 -19.64
CA GLU A 379 10.80 -25.50 -20.52
C GLU A 379 11.97 -24.76 -19.87
N ILE A 380 11.72 -23.99 -18.81
CA ILE A 380 12.71 -23.08 -18.20
C ILE A 380 12.96 -23.40 -16.71
N ALA A 381 11.91 -23.64 -15.93
CA ALA A 381 12.00 -23.83 -14.49
C ALA A 381 12.66 -25.18 -14.12
N PRO A 382 13.46 -25.24 -13.05
CA PRO A 382 13.80 -26.52 -12.44
C PRO A 382 12.58 -27.13 -11.72
N PRO A 383 12.54 -28.46 -11.51
CA PRO A 383 11.36 -29.16 -10.97
C PRO A 383 10.92 -28.75 -9.56
N ASP A 384 11.81 -28.15 -8.78
CA ASP A 384 11.62 -27.78 -7.38
C ASP A 384 11.16 -26.34 -7.18
N LYS A 385 11.03 -25.55 -8.26
CA LYS A 385 10.58 -24.16 -8.16
C LYS A 385 9.13 -23.96 -8.55
N ASP A 386 8.40 -23.35 -7.64
CA ASP A 386 7.04 -22.90 -7.91
C ASP A 386 7.02 -21.62 -8.75
N LEU A 387 5.92 -21.44 -9.47
CA LEU A 387 5.66 -20.31 -10.36
C LEU A 387 4.16 -20.02 -10.28
N ASN A 388 3.83 -18.94 -9.55
CA ASN A 388 2.46 -18.59 -9.19
C ASN A 388 2.15 -17.08 -9.31
N LEU A 389 3.03 -16.31 -9.95
CA LEU A 389 2.96 -14.86 -10.01
C LEU A 389 3.03 -14.36 -11.45
N PHE A 390 2.06 -13.52 -11.81
CA PHE A 390 2.00 -12.81 -13.09
C PHE A 390 2.41 -11.36 -12.91
N LEU A 391 3.39 -10.91 -13.69
CA LEU A 391 3.83 -9.51 -13.75
C LEU A 391 3.15 -8.85 -14.95
N TRP A 392 2.26 -7.89 -14.72
CA TRP A 392 1.55 -7.22 -15.80
C TRP A 392 2.51 -6.54 -16.77
N THR A 393 2.26 -6.74 -18.07
CA THR A 393 3.08 -6.22 -19.16
C THR A 393 2.61 -4.84 -19.62
N GLY A 394 3.51 -4.12 -20.28
CA GLY A 394 3.17 -2.90 -21.01
C GLY A 394 2.65 -1.80 -20.09
N ASN A 395 1.53 -1.20 -20.46
CA ASN A 395 0.90 -0.14 -19.67
C ASN A 395 0.32 -0.63 -18.32
N CYS A 396 0.38 -1.92 -18.02
CA CYS A 396 -0.10 -2.51 -16.76
C CYS A 396 -1.58 -2.22 -16.47
N VAL A 397 -2.40 -2.00 -17.50
CA VAL A 397 -3.85 -1.82 -17.37
C VAL A 397 -4.57 -3.06 -17.93
N PRO A 398 -4.75 -4.13 -17.13
CA PRO A 398 -5.40 -5.34 -17.58
C PRO A 398 -6.89 -5.15 -17.85
N THR A 399 -7.41 -5.92 -18.80
CA THR A 399 -8.87 -6.04 -19.02
C THR A 399 -9.51 -6.92 -17.94
N LEU A 400 -10.83 -6.81 -17.76
CA LEU A 400 -11.55 -7.71 -16.84
C LEU A 400 -11.40 -9.18 -17.23
N LYS A 401 -11.32 -9.49 -18.52
CA LYS A 401 -11.08 -10.85 -19.02
C LYS A 401 -9.68 -11.36 -18.62
N ALA A 402 -8.66 -10.51 -18.70
CA ALA A 402 -7.31 -10.86 -18.24
C ALA A 402 -7.29 -11.10 -16.73
N MET A 403 -7.95 -10.25 -15.94
CA MET A 403 -8.11 -10.47 -14.49
C MET A 403 -8.82 -11.78 -14.19
N GLU A 404 -9.87 -12.13 -14.93
CA GLU A 404 -10.60 -13.39 -14.76
C GLU A 404 -9.70 -14.61 -14.95
N VAL A 405 -8.80 -14.60 -15.95
CA VAL A 405 -7.84 -15.70 -16.17
C VAL A 405 -6.90 -15.85 -14.98
N VAL A 406 -6.29 -14.76 -14.49
CA VAL A 406 -5.42 -14.81 -13.30
C VAL A 406 -6.14 -15.47 -12.12
N LYS A 407 -7.40 -15.06 -11.86
CA LYS A 407 -8.15 -15.54 -10.70
C LYS A 407 -8.68 -16.96 -10.89
N LYS A 408 -9.04 -17.36 -12.12
CA LYS A 408 -9.44 -18.74 -12.48
C LYS A 408 -8.36 -19.76 -12.09
N TYR A 409 -7.08 -19.40 -12.22
CA TYR A 409 -5.95 -20.29 -11.87
C TYR A 409 -5.31 -20.00 -10.51
N HIS A 410 -5.93 -19.14 -9.70
CA HIS A 410 -5.42 -18.76 -8.38
C HIS A 410 -4.00 -18.17 -8.39
N TYR A 411 -3.62 -17.49 -9.48
CA TYR A 411 -2.34 -16.81 -9.54
C TYR A 411 -2.36 -15.49 -8.76
N LEU A 412 -1.21 -15.14 -8.21
CA LEU A 412 -0.90 -13.78 -7.75
C LEU A 412 -0.62 -12.90 -8.97
N GLU A 413 -0.85 -11.59 -8.83
CA GLU A 413 -0.48 -10.63 -9.87
C GLU A 413 0.03 -9.31 -9.28
N MET A 414 0.94 -8.67 -10.00
CA MET A 414 1.46 -7.34 -9.66
C MET A 414 1.90 -6.57 -10.91
N ASN A 415 2.30 -5.32 -10.71
CA ASN A 415 2.76 -4.29 -11.67
C ASN A 415 1.66 -3.27 -11.96
N GLY A 416 2.09 -2.14 -12.50
CA GLY A 416 1.35 -0.89 -12.47
C GLY A 416 1.67 -0.07 -11.23
N GLY A 417 0.98 1.07 -11.11
CA GLY A 417 1.46 2.20 -10.36
C GLY A 417 2.66 2.84 -11.06
N ASP A 418 3.30 3.81 -10.43
CA ASP A 418 4.63 4.31 -10.81
C ASP A 418 5.13 5.25 -9.71
N SER A 419 5.39 4.69 -8.53
CA SER A 419 5.79 5.50 -7.38
C SER A 419 7.19 6.09 -7.59
N ARG A 420 7.25 7.43 -7.64
CA ARG A 420 8.46 8.22 -7.74
C ARG A 420 8.36 9.46 -6.85
N PHE A 421 9.30 9.57 -5.92
CA PHE A 421 9.40 10.70 -4.99
C PHE A 421 10.85 11.13 -4.87
N ASP A 422 11.34 11.85 -5.88
CA ASP A 422 12.72 12.34 -5.98
C ASP A 422 12.75 13.87 -6.17
N GLY A 423 13.92 14.46 -6.42
CA GLY A 423 14.04 15.90 -6.64
C GLY A 423 13.22 16.46 -7.82
N ARG A 424 12.78 15.63 -8.77
CA ARG A 424 11.90 16.04 -9.88
C ARG A 424 10.42 15.92 -9.52
N TYR A 425 10.06 14.90 -8.74
CA TYR A 425 8.72 14.63 -8.23
C TYR A 425 8.71 14.73 -6.70
N ASP A 426 8.94 15.94 -6.18
CA ASP A 426 9.12 16.24 -4.75
C ASP A 426 7.79 16.32 -3.98
N SER A 427 6.95 15.28 -4.08
CA SER A 427 5.63 15.25 -3.48
C SER A 427 5.09 13.82 -3.29
N TYR A 428 4.32 13.62 -2.21
CA TYR A 428 3.51 12.41 -2.00
C TYR A 428 2.47 12.17 -3.12
N THR A 429 2.14 13.17 -3.95
CA THR A 429 1.32 12.97 -5.16
C THR A 429 2.01 12.10 -6.21
N GLY A 430 3.33 11.87 -6.11
CA GLY A 430 4.08 10.94 -6.95
C GLY A 430 4.09 9.50 -6.43
N VAL A 431 3.42 9.22 -5.31
CA VAL A 431 3.40 7.88 -4.68
C VAL A 431 2.02 7.24 -4.87
N PHE A 432 2.00 6.11 -5.57
CA PHE A 432 0.76 5.40 -5.94
C PHE A 432 0.16 4.59 -4.78
N PRO A 433 -1.13 4.23 -4.82
CA PRO A 433 -1.78 3.42 -3.79
C PRO A 433 -1.27 1.96 -3.75
N VAL A 434 -1.85 1.13 -2.88
CA VAL A 434 -1.53 -0.32 -2.77
C VAL A 434 -1.90 -1.07 -4.05
N GLY A 435 -2.98 -0.64 -4.71
CA GLY A 435 -3.49 -1.25 -5.92
C GLY A 435 -4.74 -0.51 -6.39
N ILE A 436 -5.49 -1.14 -7.29
CA ILE A 436 -6.75 -0.61 -7.81
C ILE A 436 -7.80 -1.73 -7.91
N LYS A 437 -9.06 -1.41 -7.64
CA LYS A 437 -10.16 -2.35 -7.81
C LYS A 437 -10.55 -2.44 -9.28
N ARG A 438 -10.59 -3.66 -9.83
CA ARG A 438 -11.05 -3.98 -11.19
C ARG A 438 -12.15 -5.04 -11.13
N GLY A 439 -13.40 -4.61 -11.31
CA GLY A 439 -14.55 -5.48 -11.09
C GLY A 439 -14.60 -5.97 -9.64
N PRO A 440 -14.69 -7.28 -9.38
CA PRO A 440 -14.70 -7.83 -8.02
C PRO A 440 -13.29 -8.03 -7.42
N TRP A 441 -12.22 -7.81 -8.20
CA TRP A 441 -10.85 -8.10 -7.78
C TRP A 441 -10.03 -6.83 -7.57
N TYR A 442 -8.90 -6.95 -6.89
CA TYR A 442 -7.87 -5.92 -6.85
C TYR A 442 -6.72 -6.34 -7.75
N GLN A 443 -6.20 -5.40 -8.53
CA GLN A 443 -4.85 -5.44 -9.10
C GLN A 443 -3.90 -4.86 -8.06
N ILE A 444 -2.80 -5.56 -7.77
CA ILE A 444 -1.78 -5.07 -6.83
C ILE A 444 -0.70 -4.29 -7.59
N TYR A 445 -0.32 -3.12 -7.09
CA TYR A 445 0.72 -2.31 -7.71
C TYR A 445 2.11 -2.64 -7.18
N SER A 446 3.10 -2.37 -8.04
CA SER A 446 4.49 -2.27 -7.60
C SER A 446 4.62 -1.09 -6.63
N THR A 447 5.48 -1.21 -5.60
CA THR A 447 5.64 -0.15 -4.59
C THR A 447 6.66 0.91 -4.97
N GLY A 448 7.37 0.71 -6.07
CA GLY A 448 8.41 1.59 -6.61
C GLY A 448 8.47 1.39 -8.11
N SER A 449 8.80 2.45 -8.86
CA SER A 449 8.93 2.40 -10.32
C SER A 449 10.23 1.74 -10.78
N ASN A 450 10.19 1.22 -12.01
CA ASN A 450 11.36 0.76 -12.75
C ASN A 450 12.19 1.92 -13.35
N GLU A 451 13.31 1.60 -13.97
CA GLU A 451 14.23 2.53 -14.64
C GLU A 451 13.62 3.33 -15.79
N ASP A 452 12.53 2.85 -16.39
CA ASP A 452 11.91 3.45 -17.57
C ASP A 452 11.48 4.90 -17.29
N VAL A 453 10.83 5.13 -16.14
CA VAL A 453 10.38 6.46 -15.72
C VAL A 453 11.54 7.40 -15.39
N TYR A 454 12.70 6.86 -15.01
CA TYR A 454 13.90 7.64 -14.67
C TYR A 454 14.77 7.95 -15.90
N THR A 455 14.56 7.26 -17.00
CA THR A 455 15.40 7.30 -18.21
C THR A 455 14.64 7.79 -19.45
N ASN A 456 13.45 8.39 -19.27
CA ASN A 456 12.59 8.89 -20.34
C ASN A 456 12.28 7.80 -21.39
N LEU A 457 11.72 6.67 -20.96
CA LEU A 457 11.44 5.53 -21.83
C LEU A 457 12.70 4.92 -22.47
N TRP A 458 13.74 4.74 -21.65
CA TRP A 458 15.07 4.27 -22.09
C TRP A 458 15.72 5.11 -23.21
N THR A 459 15.44 6.42 -23.26
CA THR A 459 16.11 7.38 -24.18
C THR A 459 17.25 8.17 -23.53
N GLY A 460 17.44 7.99 -22.22
CA GLY A 460 18.50 8.57 -21.42
C GLY A 460 18.02 9.74 -20.54
N PRO A 461 18.84 10.18 -19.57
CA PRO A 461 20.17 9.67 -19.26
C PRO A 461 20.13 8.26 -18.67
N PHE A 462 20.94 7.33 -19.21
CA PHE A 462 20.87 5.90 -18.85
C PHE A 462 21.31 5.59 -17.41
N TYR A 463 21.95 6.54 -16.72
CA TYR A 463 22.26 6.41 -15.29
C TYR A 463 21.11 6.86 -14.37
N GLY A 464 20.02 7.41 -14.94
CA GLY A 464 18.98 8.13 -14.19
C GLY A 464 18.27 7.30 -13.12
N PHE A 465 18.29 5.96 -13.24
CA PHE A 465 17.66 5.07 -12.28
C PHE A 465 18.22 5.19 -10.86
N ILE A 466 19.46 5.67 -10.69
CA ILE A 466 20.05 5.92 -9.36
C ILE A 466 19.17 6.80 -8.46
N ASN A 467 18.35 7.68 -9.05
CA ASN A 467 17.45 8.58 -8.31
C ASN A 467 16.30 7.83 -7.61
N VAL A 468 16.11 6.53 -7.87
CA VAL A 468 15.17 5.70 -7.09
C VAL A 468 15.53 5.65 -5.61
N ILE A 469 16.80 5.87 -5.26
CA ILE A 469 17.26 5.96 -3.86
C ILE A 469 16.56 7.11 -3.13
N ASP A 470 16.38 8.27 -3.79
CA ASP A 470 15.64 9.39 -3.20
C ASP A 470 14.18 9.00 -2.92
N THR A 471 13.55 8.25 -3.83
CA THR A 471 12.22 7.69 -3.61
C THR A 471 12.20 6.78 -2.38
N PHE A 472 13.20 5.91 -2.21
CA PHE A 472 13.29 5.07 -1.02
C PHE A 472 13.44 5.87 0.26
N ILE A 473 14.23 6.94 0.25
CA ILE A 473 14.44 7.82 1.41
C ILE A 473 13.16 8.60 1.75
N ASN A 474 12.54 9.25 0.76
CA ASN A 474 11.37 10.12 0.94
C ASN A 474 10.09 9.34 1.29
N THR A 475 10.05 8.04 0.98
CA THR A 475 8.97 7.14 1.41
C THR A 475 9.24 6.43 2.74
N GLU A 476 10.38 6.70 3.39
CA GLU A 476 10.70 6.27 4.75
C GLU A 476 10.49 7.37 5.79
N THR A 477 10.88 8.61 5.48
CA THR A 477 10.90 9.73 6.43
C THR A 477 10.31 10.98 5.77
N PRO A 478 9.47 11.77 6.46
CA PRO A 478 9.04 11.66 7.87
C PRO A 478 7.90 10.68 8.11
N LEU A 479 7.44 10.00 7.06
CA LEU A 479 6.42 8.95 7.14
C LEU A 479 6.89 7.75 6.33
N ARG A 480 6.91 6.57 6.97
CA ARG A 480 7.07 5.30 6.26
C ARG A 480 5.78 4.97 5.50
N ILE A 481 5.80 5.14 4.18
CA ILE A 481 4.64 4.97 3.28
C ILE A 481 4.78 3.73 2.39
N LYS A 482 6.01 3.34 2.01
CA LYS A 482 6.25 2.21 1.10
C LYS A 482 7.38 1.29 1.56
N PRO A 483 7.33 -0.01 1.24
CA PRO A 483 8.52 -0.86 1.17
C PRO A 483 9.62 -0.28 0.26
N VAL A 484 10.82 -0.84 0.34
CA VAL A 484 11.82 -0.70 -0.72
C VAL A 484 11.51 -1.74 -1.78
N ASN A 485 11.24 -1.29 -3.01
CA ASN A 485 11.06 -2.17 -4.16
C ASN A 485 12.04 -1.81 -5.26
N LEU A 486 13.00 -2.70 -5.50
CA LEU A 486 13.94 -2.60 -6.61
C LEU A 486 13.35 -3.31 -7.84
N TYR A 487 12.63 -2.55 -8.64
CA TYR A 487 11.99 -2.98 -9.87
C TYR A 487 12.84 -2.54 -11.07
N TYR A 488 13.17 -3.43 -12.01
CA TYR A 488 13.83 -3.03 -13.26
C TYR A 488 13.60 -4.02 -14.42
N HIS A 489 14.08 -3.74 -15.63
CA HIS A 489 14.10 -4.69 -16.74
C HIS A 489 15.52 -5.14 -17.10
N PHE A 490 15.64 -6.26 -17.84
CA PHE A 490 16.96 -6.72 -18.30
C PHE A 490 17.67 -5.72 -19.21
N TYR A 491 16.93 -4.93 -20.01
CA TYR A 491 17.53 -3.95 -20.91
C TYR A 491 18.37 -2.89 -20.18
N ILE A 492 18.24 -2.72 -18.87
CA ILE A 492 19.10 -1.82 -18.09
C ILE A 492 20.59 -2.11 -18.32
N ALA A 493 20.94 -3.38 -18.56
CA ALA A 493 22.29 -3.85 -18.85
C ALA A 493 22.69 -3.75 -20.33
N GLU A 494 21.90 -3.11 -21.18
CA GLU A 494 22.35 -2.72 -22.53
C GLU A 494 23.41 -1.62 -22.49
N ARG A 495 23.39 -0.79 -21.44
CA ARG A 495 24.24 0.38 -21.27
C ARG A 495 25.03 0.24 -19.99
N GLU A 496 26.34 0.46 -20.06
CA GLU A 496 27.21 0.40 -18.88
C GLU A 496 26.78 1.39 -17.79
N ALA A 497 26.32 2.58 -18.18
CA ALA A 497 25.78 3.57 -17.25
C ALA A 497 24.53 3.07 -16.49
N GLY A 498 23.66 2.32 -17.16
CA GLY A 498 22.48 1.69 -16.55
C GLY A 498 22.90 0.61 -15.55
N LEU A 499 23.78 -0.30 -15.96
CA LEU A 499 24.33 -1.34 -15.09
C LEU A 499 25.03 -0.75 -13.85
N ASN A 500 25.81 0.31 -14.01
CA ASN A 500 26.50 0.97 -12.90
C ASN A 500 25.53 1.68 -11.96
N SER A 501 24.43 2.24 -12.47
CA SER A 501 23.36 2.78 -11.61
C SER A 501 22.69 1.68 -10.80
N LEU A 502 22.42 0.53 -11.41
CA LEU A 502 21.82 -0.63 -10.74
C LEU A 502 22.72 -1.16 -9.62
N LYS A 503 24.02 -1.33 -9.89
CA LYS A 503 25.01 -1.77 -8.89
C LYS A 503 25.01 -0.87 -7.65
N LYS A 504 25.03 0.44 -7.84
CA LYS A 504 24.96 1.41 -6.74
C LYS A 504 23.67 1.31 -5.92
N ILE A 505 22.55 0.95 -6.55
CA ILE A 505 21.29 0.75 -5.84
C ILE A 505 21.34 -0.53 -5.01
N TYR A 506 21.93 -1.62 -5.53
CA TYR A 506 22.17 -2.82 -4.73
C TYR A 506 23.11 -2.55 -3.55
N ASP A 507 24.21 -1.82 -3.77
CA ASP A 507 25.12 -1.42 -2.68
C ASP A 507 24.34 -0.65 -1.58
N TRP A 508 23.50 0.32 -1.98
CA TRP A 508 22.66 1.05 -1.04
C TRP A 508 21.70 0.14 -0.27
N VAL A 509 21.03 -0.80 -0.96
CA VAL A 509 20.09 -1.76 -0.33
C VAL A 509 20.79 -2.63 0.70
N GLU A 510 22.00 -3.13 0.40
CA GLU A 510 22.77 -3.99 1.31
C GLU A 510 23.24 -3.26 2.57
N GLU A 511 23.43 -1.94 2.49
CA GLU A 511 23.76 -1.09 3.64
C GLU A 511 22.58 -0.85 4.59
N GLN A 512 21.34 -1.11 4.14
CA GLN A 512 20.14 -0.83 4.93
C GLN A 512 19.75 -2.00 5.87
N ARG A 513 19.10 -1.66 6.99
CA ARG A 513 18.47 -2.65 7.90
C ARG A 513 17.08 -3.07 7.39
N LEU A 514 17.04 -3.82 6.29
CA LEU A 514 15.81 -4.27 5.65
C LEU A 514 15.45 -5.72 6.05
N ILE A 515 14.22 -6.12 5.75
CA ILE A 515 13.77 -7.52 5.74
C ILE A 515 13.47 -7.92 4.28
N PRO A 516 14.37 -8.68 3.62
CA PRO A 516 14.17 -9.15 2.26
C PRO A 516 13.06 -10.20 2.18
N MET A 517 12.24 -10.14 1.14
CA MET A 517 11.25 -11.15 0.77
C MET A 517 11.07 -11.20 -0.75
N THR A 518 10.44 -12.28 -1.21
CA THR A 518 10.08 -12.41 -2.62
C THR A 518 8.90 -11.49 -2.96
N ALA A 519 8.74 -11.17 -4.24
CA ALA A 519 7.64 -10.32 -4.67
C ALA A 519 6.27 -11.01 -4.46
N SER A 520 6.16 -12.34 -4.59
CA SER A 520 4.92 -13.07 -4.26
C SER A 520 4.54 -12.95 -2.78
N GLU A 521 5.51 -12.97 -1.86
CA GLU A 521 5.23 -12.76 -0.43
C GLU A 521 4.64 -11.37 -0.18
N TYR A 522 5.21 -10.33 -0.80
CA TYR A 522 4.65 -8.98 -0.72
C TYR A 522 3.23 -8.91 -1.32
N VAL A 523 3.00 -9.48 -2.50
CA VAL A 523 1.68 -9.46 -3.17
C VAL A 523 0.61 -10.14 -2.31
N ALA A 524 0.95 -11.25 -1.66
CA ALA A 524 0.05 -11.93 -0.73
C ALA A 524 -0.29 -11.04 0.49
N MET A 525 0.70 -10.34 1.05
CA MET A 525 0.46 -9.35 2.12
C MET A 525 -0.45 -8.20 1.65
N ALA A 526 -0.18 -7.64 0.47
CA ALA A 526 -0.95 -6.54 -0.10
C ALA A 526 -2.39 -6.95 -0.46
N GLY A 527 -2.62 -8.20 -0.86
CA GLY A 527 -3.97 -8.75 -1.06
C GLY A 527 -4.78 -8.77 0.24
N ASP A 528 -4.17 -9.23 1.34
CA ASP A 528 -4.82 -9.32 2.65
C ASP A 528 -5.25 -7.96 3.20
N PHE A 529 -4.54 -6.88 2.88
CA PHE A 529 -4.85 -5.51 3.30
C PHE A 529 -6.32 -5.14 3.08
N TYR A 530 -6.91 -5.56 1.95
CA TYR A 530 -8.31 -5.26 1.61
C TYR A 530 -9.33 -6.04 2.44
N HIS A 531 -8.88 -7.06 3.18
CA HIS A 531 -9.74 -8.01 3.89
C HIS A 531 -9.57 -8.01 5.41
N VAL A 532 -8.51 -7.39 5.95
CA VAL A 532 -8.32 -7.22 7.41
C VAL A 532 -9.55 -6.59 8.07
N ARG A 533 -9.99 -7.16 9.18
CA ARG A 533 -11.06 -6.63 10.04
C ARG A 533 -10.48 -6.31 11.40
N MET A 534 -10.85 -5.16 11.93
CA MET A 534 -10.40 -4.69 13.24
C MET A 534 -11.62 -4.31 14.04
N THR A 535 -11.80 -4.94 15.18
CA THR A 535 -12.99 -4.80 16.02
C THR A 535 -12.56 -4.35 17.40
N PRO A 536 -13.06 -3.22 17.92
CA PRO A 536 -12.76 -2.80 19.28
C PRO A 536 -13.36 -3.79 20.29
N ILE A 537 -12.64 -4.04 21.38
CA ILE A 537 -13.10 -4.85 22.51
C ILE A 537 -13.49 -3.90 23.64
N GLU A 538 -14.59 -4.20 24.36
CA GLU A 538 -15.18 -3.30 25.38
C GLU A 538 -14.19 -2.83 26.46
N ASP A 539 -13.22 -3.67 26.82
CA ASP A 539 -12.19 -3.39 27.84
C ASP A 539 -10.92 -2.72 27.29
N GLY A 540 -11.01 -2.12 26.10
CA GLY A 540 -9.97 -1.27 25.51
C GLY A 540 -8.96 -1.98 24.61
N GLY A 541 -9.21 -3.24 24.25
CA GLY A 541 -8.40 -4.00 23.28
C GLY A 541 -8.90 -3.91 21.84
N TRP A 542 -8.18 -4.58 20.94
CA TRP A 542 -8.58 -4.78 19.55
C TRP A 542 -8.52 -6.25 19.19
N LEU A 543 -9.59 -6.77 18.60
CA LEU A 543 -9.59 -8.03 17.87
C LEU A 543 -9.22 -7.72 16.42
N VAL A 544 -8.25 -8.45 15.87
CA VAL A 544 -7.81 -8.33 14.48
C VAL A 544 -8.02 -9.67 13.81
N ASP A 545 -8.96 -9.73 12.88
CA ASP A 545 -9.17 -10.89 12.02
C ASP A 545 -8.59 -10.56 10.65
N GLN A 546 -7.60 -11.32 10.21
CA GLN A 546 -6.84 -11.00 9.01
C GLN A 546 -6.59 -12.25 8.17
N GLY A 547 -6.22 -12.01 6.90
CA GLY A 547 -5.65 -13.07 6.09
C GLY A 547 -4.29 -13.54 6.65
N PRO A 548 -3.78 -14.68 6.17
CA PRO A 548 -2.60 -15.31 6.74
C PRO A 548 -1.27 -14.57 6.50
N HIS A 549 -1.24 -13.51 5.68
CA HIS A 549 -0.02 -12.85 5.20
C HIS A 549 0.22 -11.45 5.77
N THR A 550 -0.80 -10.60 5.95
CA THR A 550 -0.57 -9.31 6.66
C THR A 550 -0.16 -9.62 8.10
N LYS A 551 1.03 -9.18 8.56
CA LYS A 551 1.59 -9.53 9.88
C LYS A 551 1.91 -8.35 10.78
N THR A 552 1.51 -7.14 10.40
CA THR A 552 1.79 -5.94 11.18
C THR A 552 0.56 -5.07 11.31
N ILE A 553 0.26 -4.68 12.54
CA ILE A 553 -0.76 -3.68 12.86
C ILE A 553 -0.08 -2.46 13.45
N ARG A 554 -0.36 -1.29 12.88
CA ARG A 554 0.21 -0.01 13.28
C ARG A 554 -0.80 0.82 14.07
N PHE A 555 -0.32 1.46 15.13
CA PHE A 555 -1.03 2.50 15.87
C PHE A 555 -0.28 3.83 15.70
N ASP A 556 -0.95 4.82 15.13
CA ASP A 556 -0.36 6.13 14.86
C ASP A 556 -0.25 6.97 16.14
N ARG A 557 0.88 7.66 16.32
CA ARG A 557 1.13 8.56 17.48
C ARG A 557 0.87 7.87 18.82
N GLU A 558 1.25 6.60 18.92
CA GLU A 558 1.04 5.76 20.09
C GLU A 558 2.37 5.56 20.82
N ALA A 559 2.42 5.98 22.08
CA ALA A 559 3.61 5.90 22.92
C ALA A 559 3.56 4.72 23.92
N ARG A 560 2.39 4.09 24.07
CA ARG A 560 2.21 2.90 24.89
C ARG A 560 2.87 1.69 24.24
N LYS A 561 3.11 0.67 25.04
CA LYS A 561 3.64 -0.63 24.63
C LYS A 561 2.49 -1.62 24.47
N VAL A 562 2.77 -2.78 23.88
CA VAL A 562 1.81 -3.89 23.89
C VAL A 562 1.80 -4.56 25.26
N ASP A 563 0.61 -4.75 25.82
CA ASP A 563 0.38 -5.60 26.98
C ASP A 563 0.44 -7.07 26.55
N LEU A 564 1.64 -7.66 26.63
CA LEU A 564 1.86 -9.03 26.20
C LEU A 564 1.17 -10.06 27.10
N ASN A 565 0.79 -9.70 28.33
CA ASN A 565 0.10 -10.61 29.24
C ASN A 565 -1.39 -10.76 28.87
N ARG A 566 -2.01 -9.70 28.34
CA ARG A 566 -3.40 -9.72 27.85
C ARG A 566 -3.53 -10.01 26.36
N SER A 567 -2.52 -9.68 25.56
CA SER A 567 -2.54 -9.88 24.10
C SER A 567 -2.35 -11.34 23.70
N GLN A 568 -2.88 -11.73 22.54
CA GLN A 568 -2.83 -13.10 22.02
C GLN A 568 -2.35 -13.09 20.55
N GLY A 569 -1.39 -13.96 20.23
CA GLY A 569 -0.77 -14.07 18.90
C GLY A 569 0.14 -12.90 18.53
N VAL A 570 0.73 -12.23 19.52
CA VAL A 570 1.65 -11.10 19.29
C VAL A 570 3.09 -11.56 19.56
N LEU A 571 3.94 -11.43 18.53
CA LEU A 571 5.38 -11.71 18.62
C LEU A 571 6.11 -10.63 19.42
N GLY A 572 5.70 -9.37 19.24
CA GLY A 572 6.32 -8.22 19.89
C GLY A 572 5.95 -6.92 19.19
N PHE A 573 6.77 -5.88 19.39
CA PHE A 573 6.47 -4.55 18.87
C PHE A 573 7.72 -3.67 18.75
N TYR A 574 7.61 -2.68 17.87
CA TYR A 574 8.66 -1.70 17.57
C TYR A 574 8.06 -0.30 17.49
N HIS A 575 8.71 0.68 18.12
CA HIS A 575 8.33 2.08 17.97
C HIS A 575 9.23 2.75 16.95
N HIS A 576 8.63 3.39 15.94
CA HIS A 576 9.35 4.10 14.89
C HIS A 576 8.61 5.36 14.47
N GLN A 577 9.33 6.48 14.41
CA GLN A 577 8.78 7.79 14.00
C GLN A 577 7.45 8.15 14.72
N GLY A 578 7.34 7.81 16.01
CA GLY A 578 6.17 8.09 16.85
C GLY A 578 5.00 7.12 16.67
N ASN A 579 5.12 6.07 15.87
CA ASN A 579 4.10 5.04 15.69
C ASN A 579 4.53 3.72 16.35
N LEU A 580 3.55 2.94 16.82
CA LEU A 580 3.75 1.59 17.34
C LEU A 580 3.41 0.57 16.26
N TYR A 581 4.36 -0.30 15.92
CA TYR A 581 4.19 -1.41 14.98
C TYR A 581 4.14 -2.71 15.79
N VAL A 582 3.03 -3.43 15.72
CA VAL A 582 2.79 -4.69 16.43
C VAL A 582 2.99 -5.86 15.47
N ALA A 583 3.96 -6.73 15.76
CA ALA A 583 4.26 -7.90 14.95
C ALA A 583 3.40 -9.10 15.38
N LEU A 584 2.76 -9.76 14.42
CA LEU A 584 1.75 -10.79 14.65
C LEU A 584 2.24 -12.20 14.29
N GLU A 585 1.76 -13.19 15.03
CA GLU A 585 1.98 -14.60 14.76
C GLU A 585 1.19 -15.12 13.55
N GLU A 586 1.53 -16.31 13.09
CA GLU A 586 0.85 -17.00 12.01
C GLU A 586 -0.42 -17.71 12.46
N GLN A 587 -1.47 -16.92 12.67
CA GLN A 587 -2.82 -17.38 12.98
C GLN A 587 -3.86 -16.42 12.38
N PRO A 588 -5.13 -16.81 12.24
CA PRO A 588 -6.14 -16.00 11.56
C PRO A 588 -6.71 -14.84 12.40
N SER A 589 -6.54 -14.87 13.72
CA SER A 589 -7.14 -13.90 14.63
C SER A 589 -6.21 -13.56 15.79
N HIS A 590 -6.20 -12.29 16.21
CA HIS A 590 -5.27 -11.76 17.21
C HIS A 590 -5.98 -10.81 18.17
N LYS A 591 -5.50 -10.73 19.41
CA LYS A 591 -5.96 -9.72 20.38
C LYS A 591 -4.80 -8.82 20.77
N ILE A 592 -4.98 -7.51 20.64
CA ILE A 592 -3.97 -6.51 20.95
C ILE A 592 -4.49 -5.61 22.06
N TYR A 593 -3.76 -5.56 23.17
CA TYR A 593 -3.97 -4.63 24.28
C TYR A 593 -2.73 -3.76 24.46
N LEU A 594 -2.93 -2.53 24.91
CA LEU A 594 -1.85 -1.57 25.11
C LEU A 594 -1.72 -1.19 26.59
N THR A 595 -0.48 -0.95 27.03
CA THR A 595 -0.14 -0.60 28.42
C THR A 595 1.04 0.38 28.47
N ASN A 596 1.18 1.10 29.59
CA ASN A 596 2.36 1.94 29.85
C ASN A 596 3.53 1.14 30.47
N THR A 597 3.28 -0.08 30.92
CA THR A 597 4.28 -0.92 31.60
C THR A 597 5.20 -1.62 30.60
N SER A 598 6.49 -1.74 30.92
CA SER A 598 7.41 -2.55 30.12
C SER A 598 7.06 -4.04 30.22
N PRO A 599 7.18 -4.81 29.13
CA PRO A 599 7.06 -6.26 29.21
C PRO A 599 8.16 -6.88 30.09
N GLU A 600 7.77 -7.82 30.95
CA GLU A 600 8.68 -8.60 31.81
C GLU A 600 8.97 -10.00 31.26
N ARG A 601 8.63 -10.22 29.99
CA ARG A 601 8.85 -11.49 29.28
C ARG A 601 9.48 -11.23 27.92
N PRO A 602 10.23 -12.19 27.35
CA PRO A 602 10.82 -12.08 26.02
C PRO A 602 9.80 -11.67 24.94
N TYR A 603 10.20 -10.73 24.09
CA TYR A 603 9.41 -10.31 22.93
C TYR A 603 10.30 -9.83 21.78
N LEU A 604 9.77 -9.92 20.56
CA LEU A 604 10.46 -9.49 19.36
C LEU A 604 10.43 -7.95 19.21
N ILE A 605 11.61 -7.34 19.08
CA ILE A 605 11.75 -5.93 18.69
C ILE A 605 12.00 -5.84 17.18
N GLU A 606 13.00 -6.57 16.68
CA GLU A 606 13.34 -6.62 15.25
C GLU A 606 13.77 -8.02 14.80
N ALA A 607 13.47 -8.39 13.54
CA ALA A 607 14.07 -9.52 12.84
C ALA A 607 14.24 -9.21 11.34
N ASN A 608 15.27 -9.80 10.70
CA ASN A 608 15.43 -9.79 9.24
C ASN A 608 14.85 -11.04 8.54
N GLY A 609 13.96 -11.76 9.22
CA GLY A 609 13.29 -12.94 8.68
C GLY A 609 11.91 -13.14 9.27
N HIS A 610 11.14 -14.03 8.66
CA HIS A 610 9.84 -14.48 9.14
C HIS A 610 10.02 -15.33 10.39
N ILE A 611 9.25 -15.04 11.44
CA ILE A 611 9.29 -15.74 12.72
C ILE A 611 8.08 -16.66 12.83
N ARG A 612 8.31 -17.91 13.22
CA ARG A 612 7.27 -18.91 13.45
C ARG A 612 7.53 -19.67 14.76
N ARG A 613 6.48 -20.30 15.28
CA ARG A 613 6.53 -21.15 16.48
C ARG A 613 7.19 -20.44 17.68
N TRP A 614 6.80 -19.20 17.92
CA TRP A 614 7.32 -18.39 19.01
C TRP A 614 6.90 -18.96 20.37
N ARG A 615 7.87 -19.36 21.18
CA ARG A 615 7.63 -20.00 22.48
C ARG A 615 8.49 -19.37 23.56
N VAL A 616 7.81 -18.67 24.48
CA VAL A 616 8.44 -18.11 25.67
C VAL A 616 8.54 -19.20 26.74
N ASN A 617 9.74 -19.35 27.30
CA ASN A 617 10.08 -20.28 28.38
C ASN A 617 10.43 -19.48 29.65
N PRO A 618 10.44 -20.09 30.85
CA PRO A 618 10.80 -19.40 32.09
C PRO A 618 12.20 -18.76 32.08
N ASP A 619 13.12 -19.31 31.29
CA ASP A 619 14.52 -18.91 31.18
C ASP A 619 14.87 -18.27 29.83
N GLY A 620 13.90 -18.05 28.93
CA GLY A 620 14.19 -17.46 27.62
C GLY A 620 13.12 -17.70 26.56
N VAL A 621 13.54 -17.94 25.31
CA VAL A 621 12.63 -18.09 24.16
C VAL A 621 13.20 -19.02 23.09
N ASP A 622 12.34 -19.81 22.45
CA ASP A 622 12.66 -20.56 21.24
C ASP A 622 11.69 -20.25 20.10
N PHE A 623 12.18 -20.28 18.86
CA PHE A 623 11.39 -20.04 17.66
C PHE A 623 12.09 -20.57 16.40
N LEU A 624 11.39 -20.50 15.27
CA LEU A 624 11.94 -20.70 13.94
C LEU A 624 12.06 -19.37 13.21
N VAL A 625 13.16 -19.16 12.49
CA VAL A 625 13.36 -18.02 11.59
C VAL A 625 13.59 -18.52 10.17
N ARG A 626 12.91 -17.90 9.20
CA ARG A 626 13.13 -18.09 7.76
C ARG A 626 13.48 -16.74 7.13
N GLY A 627 14.63 -16.65 6.47
CA GLY A 627 15.09 -15.41 5.84
C GLY A 627 16.13 -15.68 4.75
N TRP A 628 16.65 -14.60 4.18
CA TRP A 628 17.56 -14.63 3.03
C TRP A 628 19.01 -14.28 3.38
N GLN A 629 19.23 -13.81 4.60
CA GLN A 629 20.52 -13.30 5.11
C GLN A 629 20.91 -14.05 6.40
N GLY A 630 22.12 -13.80 6.90
CA GLY A 630 22.51 -14.19 8.25
C GLY A 630 21.50 -13.64 9.28
N VAL A 631 21.22 -14.40 10.33
CA VAL A 631 20.13 -14.09 11.26
C VAL A 631 20.48 -12.83 12.06
N GLU A 632 19.65 -11.80 11.97
CA GLU A 632 19.72 -10.60 12.78
C GLU A 632 18.43 -10.40 13.56
N LEU A 633 18.54 -10.32 14.89
CA LEU A 633 17.42 -10.26 15.82
C LEU A 633 17.68 -9.26 16.93
N VAL A 634 16.61 -8.61 17.39
CA VAL A 634 16.62 -7.81 18.62
C VAL A 634 15.47 -8.30 19.49
N ILE A 635 15.80 -8.82 20.68
CA ILE A 635 14.84 -9.37 21.64
C ILE A 635 14.84 -8.48 22.88
N GLY A 636 13.66 -8.05 23.32
CA GLY A 636 13.46 -7.29 24.56
C GLY A 636 12.81 -8.12 25.66
N GLY A 637 12.71 -7.55 26.87
CA GLY A 637 12.03 -8.19 28.01
C GLY A 637 12.84 -9.32 28.65
N LEU A 638 14.16 -9.31 28.45
CA LEU A 638 15.10 -10.21 29.12
C LEU A 638 15.65 -9.55 30.39
N GLU A 639 16.32 -10.33 31.24
CA GLU A 639 16.95 -9.77 32.44
C GLU A 639 18.13 -8.87 32.06
N ALA A 640 18.19 -7.67 32.66
CA ALA A 640 19.21 -6.68 32.35
C ALA A 640 20.61 -7.14 32.77
N SER A 641 21.62 -6.82 31.95
CA SER A 641 23.03 -7.14 32.20
C SER A 641 23.31 -8.63 32.49
N SER A 642 22.49 -9.53 31.97
CA SER A 642 22.58 -10.98 32.20
C SER A 642 23.09 -11.71 30.97
N ARG A 643 23.77 -12.84 31.17
CA ARG A 643 24.32 -13.67 30.10
C ARG A 643 23.24 -14.62 29.58
N TYR A 644 23.16 -14.75 28.27
CA TYR A 644 22.28 -15.69 27.58
C TYR A 644 23.09 -16.59 26.65
N HIS A 645 22.81 -17.88 26.68
CA HIS A 645 23.27 -18.88 25.72
C HIS A 645 22.34 -18.89 24.51
N ILE A 646 22.93 -18.85 23.33
CA ILE A 646 22.23 -18.76 22.05
C ILE A 646 22.62 -19.97 21.21
N GLU A 647 21.61 -20.65 20.65
CA GLU A 647 21.76 -21.75 19.70
C GLU A 647 21.08 -21.37 18.38
N ILE A 648 21.87 -21.22 17.31
CA ILE A 648 21.40 -20.83 15.98
C ILE A 648 22.18 -21.64 14.95
N GLN A 649 21.49 -22.34 14.03
CA GLN A 649 22.14 -23.15 13.00
C GLN A 649 23.13 -24.22 13.54
N GLY A 650 22.96 -24.66 14.79
CA GLY A 650 23.89 -25.58 15.47
C GLY A 650 25.12 -24.90 16.09
N GLU A 651 25.33 -23.61 15.81
CA GLU A 651 26.32 -22.79 16.52
C GLU A 651 25.79 -22.46 17.92
N LYS A 652 26.70 -22.50 18.91
CA LYS A 652 26.40 -22.16 20.30
C LYS A 652 27.36 -21.10 20.78
N PHE A 653 26.82 -19.97 21.22
CA PHE A 653 27.60 -18.85 21.74
C PHE A 653 26.86 -18.17 22.88
N SER A 654 27.46 -17.16 23.49
CA SER A 654 26.83 -16.41 24.58
C SER A 654 26.97 -14.92 24.39
N LEU A 655 25.89 -14.20 24.60
CA LEU A 655 25.85 -12.74 24.58
C LEU A 655 25.32 -12.21 25.90
N LYS A 656 25.51 -10.92 26.14
CA LYS A 656 25.02 -10.22 27.33
C LYS A 656 23.95 -9.23 26.91
N THR A 657 22.85 -9.17 27.65
CA THR A 657 21.86 -8.09 27.49
C THR A 657 22.43 -6.76 27.93
N ASP A 658 21.89 -5.67 27.40
CA ASP A 658 22.20 -4.33 27.87
C ASP A 658 21.53 -4.02 29.23
N GLY A 659 21.68 -2.78 29.71
CA GLY A 659 21.06 -2.32 30.97
C GLY A 659 19.53 -2.28 30.95
N SER A 660 18.90 -2.41 29.78
CA SER A 660 17.45 -2.41 29.59
C SER A 660 16.89 -3.81 29.32
N GLY A 661 17.73 -4.86 29.35
CA GLY A 661 17.29 -6.22 29.06
C GLY A 661 17.07 -6.48 27.57
N ILE A 662 17.78 -5.76 26.69
CA ILE A 662 17.76 -5.95 25.24
C ILE A 662 18.95 -6.81 24.82
N LEU A 663 18.68 -7.79 23.97
CA LEU A 663 19.67 -8.67 23.37
C LEU A 663 19.71 -8.46 21.86
N HIS A 664 20.89 -8.12 21.33
CA HIS A 664 21.16 -8.03 19.91
C HIS A 664 21.88 -9.30 19.45
N VAL A 665 21.31 -10.01 18.48
CA VAL A 665 21.90 -11.22 17.91
C VAL A 665 22.17 -10.99 16.43
N LYS A 666 23.37 -11.36 15.98
CA LYS A 666 23.77 -11.32 14.57
C LYS A 666 24.66 -12.52 14.27
N THR A 667 24.36 -13.25 13.19
CA THR A 667 25.21 -14.32 12.66
C THR A 667 25.70 -13.96 11.26
N GLU A 668 26.93 -14.35 10.92
CA GLU A 668 27.46 -14.18 9.56
C GLU A 668 27.02 -15.31 8.63
N GLN A 669 26.72 -16.49 9.17
CA GLN A 669 26.31 -17.65 8.39
C GLN A 669 24.95 -17.43 7.73
N ILE A 670 24.95 -17.40 6.40
CA ILE A 670 23.75 -17.30 5.57
C ILE A 670 23.20 -18.73 5.38
N PRO A 671 21.96 -19.00 5.84
CA PRO A 671 21.34 -20.30 5.60
C PRO A 671 21.01 -20.50 4.11
N PRO A 672 20.80 -21.75 3.66
CA PRO A 672 20.12 -21.99 2.40
C PRO A 672 18.79 -21.22 2.36
N PRO A 673 18.46 -20.55 1.24
CA PRO A 673 17.20 -19.85 1.10
C PRO A 673 15.99 -20.71 1.50
N GLU A 674 14.99 -20.05 2.09
CA GLU A 674 13.71 -20.65 2.53
C GLU A 674 13.79 -21.71 3.63
N LYS A 675 14.98 -22.09 4.09
CA LYS A 675 15.14 -23.04 5.20
C LYS A 675 14.73 -22.40 6.53
N GLU A 676 13.87 -23.08 7.28
CA GLU A 676 13.59 -22.71 8.67
C GLU A 676 14.76 -23.08 9.57
N ILE A 677 15.24 -22.11 10.33
CA ILE A 677 16.33 -22.24 11.29
C ILE A 677 15.76 -22.20 12.69
N PHE A 678 16.15 -23.15 13.54
CA PHE A 678 15.87 -23.08 14.97
C PHE A 678 16.76 -22.03 15.65
N VAL A 679 16.13 -21.21 16.49
CA VAL A 679 16.78 -20.25 17.37
C VAL A 679 16.34 -20.54 18.80
N GLY A 680 17.30 -20.81 19.68
CA GLY A 680 17.08 -20.94 21.12
C GLY A 680 17.90 -19.92 21.88
N ILE A 681 17.26 -19.15 22.75
CA ILE A 681 17.90 -18.17 23.63
C ILE A 681 17.53 -18.52 25.07
N LYS A 682 18.51 -18.84 25.91
CA LYS A 682 18.30 -19.28 27.30
C LYS A 682 19.24 -18.56 28.25
N LYS A 683 18.77 -18.23 29.45
CA LYS A 683 19.58 -17.61 30.49
C LYS A 683 20.72 -18.57 30.88
N GLY A 684 21.94 -18.04 30.95
CA GLY A 684 23.15 -18.80 31.32
C GLY A 684 23.58 -18.64 32.76
#